data_AF-A0A0W8C9J3-F1
#
_entry.id   AF-A0A0W8C9J3-F1
#
_cell.length_a   1.000
_cell.length_b   1.000
_cell.length_c   1.000
_cell.angle_alpha   90.00
_cell.angle_beta   90.00
_cell.angle_gamma   90.00
#
_symmetry.space_group_name_H-M   'P 1'
#
loop_
_entity.id
_entity.type
_entity.pdbx_description
1 polymer ?
#
loop_
_entity_poly.entity_id
_entity_poly.type
_entity_poly.pdbx_seq_one_letter_code
_entity_poly.pdbx_strand_id
1 'polypeptide(L)'
;MAWQSGIEKLTHSIADRLGYQCITLQSKLYKLLVSGEQGHFVKNLGIKKEDDTIVTLVIQLPSSYEGGDLVIWRGGEGKFRHDSGKIDGTATFLPHYTVHYPDAEHTVEKITKGYRFALVYSLCLPETMRHRKKTYDVPLSEDLASAISMMDPEDDSFALLLSHEYISKNIEKMDIEALKGIDSVQVHALEEANTLVPAAKKLKLFLVRLAHQIYVKQVPRADDKHCEAMCWYDINGACLGQVGQSTMVLNFLNPALETIRQIWARHEVNRTEKYGAIHIEYAAYAIVAWPAAQHEDKALAFMPIDVVVDTVYARKPIDAATLRNLLNDIGTRLDEGRKYFNRDDLSVKSFCLICEMLLDARDSELVKMFFTDTSSKFGSLEPPIPVFSPPFGRLKNWASLVPVITKILRTFDWKDYGEDLLHRFGSWNKYDIKVYDHEESRMRMALQIVDGLDNGAAQDALLIMIFQMAEALDKEDIRLFRDVGLLLKWISRSSEKTVIDKVSTILNQIDPSRLGSVIEKSLPFWADIEKVEELAAIATKRMQWLTDQIESMDKPFSWEMPHASFPDNNKVEIFLRGPDATMKVTKKVQKFKSFQDANNYAAKWIREEQVNASFETEASSTNADAVVTITKTRKYFNECQHKLQAYKTELNQLKEQCGGDTSGGDRKRIRLE
;
A
#
# COMPACT_ATOMS: atom_id res chain seq x y z
N MET A 1 56.65 18.99 22.13
CA MET A 1 56.27 17.56 22.11
C MET A 1 54.75 17.34 22.10
N ALA A 2 53.93 18.02 22.93
CA ALA A 2 52.47 17.80 22.96
C ALA A 2 51.71 18.15 21.66
N TRP A 3 52.05 19.27 20.99
CA TRP A 3 51.39 19.69 19.74
C TRP A 3 51.60 18.67 18.60
N GLN A 4 52.85 18.25 18.36
CA GLN A 4 53.18 17.23 17.35
C GLN A 4 52.42 15.92 17.60
N SER A 5 52.42 15.42 18.84
CA SER A 5 51.66 14.21 19.19
C SER A 5 50.14 14.38 18.97
N GLY A 6 49.60 15.57 19.22
CA GLY A 6 48.20 15.88 18.92
C GLY A 6 47.89 15.88 17.42
N ILE A 7 48.76 16.50 16.62
CA ILE A 7 48.66 16.50 15.16
C ILE A 7 48.77 15.07 14.60
N GLU A 8 49.69 14.26 15.09
CA GLU A 8 49.84 12.86 14.66
C GLU A 8 48.55 12.05 14.92
N LYS A 9 47.99 12.14 16.13
CA LYS A 9 46.70 11.51 16.47
C LYS A 9 45.57 12.01 15.58
N LEU A 10 45.52 13.31 15.32
CA LEU A 10 44.51 13.92 14.45
C LEU A 10 44.67 13.42 13.01
N THR A 11 45.88 13.36 12.48
CA THR A 11 46.15 12.84 11.12
C THR A 11 45.76 11.38 10.97
N HIS A 12 45.94 10.57 12.01
CA HIS A 12 45.49 9.17 12.01
C HIS A 12 43.96 9.09 11.93
N SER A 13 43.25 9.84 12.78
CA SER A 13 41.78 9.90 12.74
C SER A 13 41.26 10.41 11.39
N ILE A 14 41.92 11.40 10.80
CA ILE A 14 41.58 11.92 9.47
C ILE A 14 41.82 10.85 8.40
N ALA A 15 42.94 10.12 8.46
CA ALA A 15 43.25 9.05 7.52
C ALA A 15 42.19 7.95 7.53
N ASP A 16 41.79 7.48 8.72
CA ASP A 16 40.74 6.47 8.87
C ASP A 16 39.42 6.95 8.27
N ARG A 17 39.03 8.21 8.52
CA ARG A 17 37.80 8.80 7.95
C ARG A 17 37.87 8.98 6.43
N LEU A 18 39.06 9.11 5.86
CA LEU A 18 39.28 9.17 4.41
C LEU A 18 39.42 7.78 3.76
N GLY A 19 39.30 6.71 4.56
CA GLY A 19 39.42 5.32 4.09
C GLY A 19 40.86 4.82 3.94
N TYR A 20 41.84 5.53 4.49
CA TYR A 20 43.24 5.10 4.57
C TYR A 20 43.50 4.42 5.92
N GLN A 21 42.89 3.24 6.11
CA GLN A 21 42.99 2.47 7.35
C GLN A 21 44.45 2.16 7.68
N CYS A 22 44.83 2.36 8.96
CA CYS A 22 46.17 2.07 9.48
C CYS A 22 47.31 2.90 8.85
N ILE A 23 47.00 4.03 8.22
CA ILE A 23 48.00 4.93 7.63
C ILE A 23 48.01 6.24 8.40
N THR A 24 49.19 6.71 8.81
CA THR A 24 49.36 8.06 9.35
C THR A 24 49.76 8.99 8.23
N LEU A 25 48.95 10.01 7.96
CA LEU A 25 49.26 11.02 6.94
C LEU A 25 50.44 11.88 7.39
N GLN A 26 51.32 12.22 6.45
CA GLN A 26 52.37 13.21 6.68
C GLN A 26 51.72 14.59 6.74
N SER A 27 51.85 15.27 7.88
CA SER A 27 51.41 16.66 8.03
C SER A 27 52.55 17.63 7.75
N LYS A 28 52.37 18.51 6.77
CA LYS A 28 53.29 19.62 6.48
C LYS A 28 52.60 20.92 6.83
N LEU A 29 53.14 21.66 7.81
CA LEU A 29 52.63 23.00 8.10
C LEU A 29 52.92 23.89 6.89
N TYR A 30 51.87 24.35 6.25
CA TYR A 30 51.95 25.11 5.01
C TYR A 30 51.97 26.62 5.29
N LYS A 31 51.02 27.14 6.08
CA LYS A 31 50.92 28.57 6.39
C LYS A 31 50.34 28.83 7.78
N LEU A 32 50.75 29.93 8.40
CA LEU A 32 50.04 30.60 9.48
C LEU A 32 49.28 31.78 8.90
N LEU A 33 47.99 31.85 9.15
CA LEU A 33 47.11 32.94 8.75
C LEU A 33 46.81 33.80 9.97
N VAL A 34 47.05 35.11 9.83
CA VAL A 34 46.68 36.13 10.80
C VAL A 34 45.75 37.11 10.09
N SER A 35 44.50 37.17 10.54
CA SER A 35 43.46 37.97 9.88
C SER A 35 42.88 38.97 10.88
N GLY A 36 43.03 40.26 10.59
CA GLY A 36 42.53 41.34 11.44
C GLY A 36 41.17 41.88 10.99
N GLU A 37 40.72 42.91 11.69
CA GLU A 37 39.46 43.62 11.42
C GLU A 37 39.40 44.14 9.98
N GLN A 38 38.23 43.99 9.34
CA GLN A 38 37.99 44.30 7.92
C GLN A 38 38.74 43.40 6.91
N GLY A 39 39.54 42.44 7.39
CA GLY A 39 40.12 41.39 6.55
C GLY A 39 39.04 40.54 5.91
N HIS A 40 39.14 40.35 4.59
CA HIS A 40 38.34 39.41 3.82
C HIS A 40 39.29 38.55 2.99
N PHE A 41 38.96 37.27 2.81
CA PHE A 41 39.64 36.45 1.82
C PHE A 41 38.82 36.47 0.54
N VAL A 42 39.50 36.79 -0.57
CA VAL A 42 38.95 36.54 -1.92
C VAL A 42 38.63 35.06 -2.02
N LYS A 43 37.50 34.70 -2.64
CA LYS A 43 37.10 33.32 -2.94
C LYS A 43 38.32 32.60 -3.53
N ASN A 44 38.91 31.66 -2.78
CA ASN A 44 40.03 30.90 -3.29
C ASN A 44 39.43 29.85 -4.23
N LEU A 45 39.52 30.13 -5.53
CA LEU A 45 39.44 29.10 -6.55
C LEU A 45 40.52 28.08 -6.19
N GLY A 46 40.14 26.83 -5.96
CA GLY A 46 41.04 25.77 -5.51
C GLY A 46 42.15 25.49 -6.53
N ILE A 47 43.18 26.32 -6.57
CA ILE A 47 44.38 26.06 -7.36
C ILE A 47 45.13 24.95 -6.65
N LYS A 48 45.36 23.84 -7.37
CA LYS A 48 46.18 22.70 -6.92
C LYS A 48 47.42 23.19 -6.18
N LYS A 49 47.43 23.04 -4.86
CA LYS A 49 48.64 23.19 -4.05
C LYS A 49 49.38 21.87 -4.07
N GLU A 50 50.65 21.89 -4.51
CA GLU A 50 51.66 20.81 -4.46
C GLU A 50 51.15 19.41 -4.82
N ASP A 51 51.74 18.77 -5.83
CA ASP A 51 51.31 17.50 -6.43
C ASP A 51 51.09 16.31 -5.47
N ASP A 52 51.38 16.42 -4.17
CA ASP A 52 51.25 15.37 -3.17
C ASP A 52 50.18 15.61 -2.08
N THR A 53 49.50 16.76 -2.04
CA THR A 53 48.48 17.05 -1.01
C THR A 53 47.19 16.27 -1.30
N ILE A 54 46.68 15.52 -0.32
CA ILE A 54 45.40 14.79 -0.44
C ILE A 54 44.23 15.55 0.19
N VAL A 55 44.46 16.28 1.29
CA VAL A 55 43.49 17.16 1.96
C VAL A 55 44.22 18.31 2.66
N THR A 56 43.52 19.43 2.83
CA THR A 56 43.97 20.57 3.62
C THR A 56 43.31 20.55 4.99
N LEU A 57 44.12 20.62 6.04
CA LEU A 57 43.68 20.72 7.44
C LEU A 57 43.87 22.17 7.91
N VAL A 58 42.80 22.82 8.33
CA VAL A 58 42.83 24.18 8.90
C VAL A 58 42.51 24.08 10.39
N ILE A 59 43.45 24.48 11.23
CA ILE A 59 43.30 24.54 12.68
C ILE A 59 43.20 25.99 13.11
N GLN A 60 42.00 26.40 13.53
CA GLN A 60 41.76 27.66 14.21
C GLN A 60 42.39 27.61 15.60
N LEU A 61 43.29 28.55 15.89
CA LEU A 61 43.88 28.72 17.21
C LEU A 61 42.96 29.53 18.12
N PRO A 62 43.05 29.32 19.45
CA PRO A 62 42.29 30.10 20.43
C PRO A 62 42.46 31.60 20.19
N SER A 63 41.37 32.29 19.86
CA SER A 63 41.37 33.71 19.53
C SER A 63 39.98 34.31 19.67
N SER A 64 39.94 35.60 20.03
CA SER A 64 38.69 36.36 20.18
C SER A 64 38.45 37.21 18.94
N TYR A 65 37.41 36.87 18.17
CA TYR A 65 37.03 37.55 16.94
C TYR A 65 35.54 37.36 16.61
N GLU A 66 34.97 38.28 15.84
CA GLU A 66 33.60 38.23 15.31
C GLU A 66 33.62 38.18 13.76
N GLY A 67 32.64 37.52 13.14
CA GLY A 67 32.67 37.20 11.70
C GLY A 67 33.77 36.16 11.37
N GLY A 68 34.12 35.96 10.10
CA GLY A 68 35.19 35.01 9.74
C GLY A 68 34.80 33.53 9.69
N ASP A 69 33.53 33.20 9.40
CA ASP A 69 33.12 31.82 9.18
C ASP A 69 33.80 31.23 7.95
N LEU A 70 34.20 29.96 8.03
CA LEU A 70 34.68 29.23 6.86
C LEU A 70 33.46 28.70 6.09
N VAL A 71 33.33 29.10 4.83
CA VAL A 71 32.28 28.64 3.92
C VAL A 71 32.93 27.83 2.80
N ILE A 72 32.46 26.60 2.62
CA ILE A 72 32.82 25.73 1.49
C ILE A 72 31.71 25.82 0.44
N TRP A 73 32.10 26.13 -0.79
CA TRP A 73 31.21 26.29 -1.94
C TRP A 73 31.18 25.01 -2.77
N ARG A 74 30.00 24.68 -3.33
CA ARG A 74 29.81 23.61 -4.32
C ARG A 74 28.75 24.06 -5.31
N GLY A 75 29.06 24.06 -6.61
CA GLY A 75 28.11 24.46 -7.66
C GLY A 75 27.65 25.93 -7.57
N GLY A 76 28.42 26.81 -6.92
CA GLY A 76 28.04 28.21 -6.69
C GLY A 76 27.23 28.46 -5.41
N GLU A 77 26.81 27.41 -4.69
CA GLU A 77 26.07 27.52 -3.42
C GLU A 77 26.96 27.23 -2.21
N GLY A 78 26.75 27.98 -1.11
CA GLY A 78 27.49 27.84 0.14
C GLY A 78 26.97 26.69 0.99
N LYS A 79 27.36 25.46 0.64
CA LYS A 79 26.77 24.22 1.19
C LYS A 79 27.16 23.93 2.64
N PHE A 80 28.37 24.31 3.06
CA PHE A 80 28.84 24.06 4.42
C PHE A 80 29.46 25.31 5.03
N ARG A 81 29.00 25.67 6.24
CA ARG A 81 29.48 26.81 7.02
C ARG A 81 29.98 26.31 8.37
N HIS A 82 31.18 26.74 8.76
CA HIS A 82 31.78 26.40 10.04
C HIS A 82 32.20 27.66 10.80
N ASP A 83 31.58 27.88 11.97
CA ASP A 83 31.81 29.03 12.83
C ASP A 83 33.06 28.90 13.71
N SER A 84 33.72 27.75 13.71
CA SER A 84 34.97 27.52 14.48
C SER A 84 34.82 27.74 16.00
N GLY A 85 33.66 27.34 16.57
CA GLY A 85 33.41 27.35 18.01
C GLY A 85 32.97 28.69 18.57
N LYS A 86 32.58 29.64 17.72
CA LYS A 86 32.07 30.95 18.14
C LYS A 86 30.66 30.85 18.71
N ILE A 87 29.80 30.00 18.15
CA ILE A 87 28.43 29.81 18.67
C ILE A 87 28.48 29.21 20.08
N ASP A 88 29.37 28.24 20.29
CA ASP A 88 29.54 27.54 21.56
C ASP A 88 30.40 28.33 22.57
N GLY A 89 30.89 29.52 22.21
CA GLY A 89 31.74 30.36 23.07
C GLY A 89 33.14 29.78 23.34
N THR A 90 33.56 28.76 22.61
CA THR A 90 34.81 28.01 22.83
C THR A 90 35.98 28.53 22.00
N ALA A 91 35.72 29.31 20.95
CA ALA A 91 36.73 29.86 20.03
C ALA A 91 37.88 30.63 20.70
N THR A 92 37.63 31.26 21.86
CA THR A 92 38.66 32.03 22.59
C THR A 92 39.60 31.13 23.42
N PHE A 93 39.20 29.89 23.71
CA PHE A 93 39.87 29.04 24.69
C PHE A 93 40.34 27.70 24.12
N LEU A 94 39.72 27.21 23.04
CA LEU A 94 39.99 25.91 22.45
C LEU A 94 40.34 26.02 20.96
N PRO A 95 41.21 25.13 20.45
CA PRO A 95 41.45 25.03 19.02
C PRO A 95 40.29 24.28 18.34
N HIS A 96 39.91 24.73 17.14
CA HIS A 96 38.93 24.06 16.29
C HIS A 96 39.57 23.69 14.97
N TYR A 97 39.14 22.60 14.34
CA TYR A 97 39.73 22.19 13.06
C TYR A 97 38.68 21.86 12.02
N THR A 98 39.04 22.08 10.76
CA THR A 98 38.28 21.69 9.59
C THR A 98 39.21 21.00 8.60
N VAL A 99 38.67 20.06 7.83
CA VAL A 99 39.40 19.34 6.78
C VAL A 99 38.59 19.45 5.50
N HIS A 100 39.24 19.85 4.42
CA HIS A 100 38.61 19.95 3.11
C HIS A 100 39.58 19.49 2.01
N TYR A 101 39.02 19.13 0.85
CA TYR A 101 39.84 18.76 -0.30
C TYR A 101 40.60 19.99 -0.84
N PRO A 102 41.80 19.81 -1.45
CA PRO A 102 42.65 20.92 -1.88
C PRO A 102 42.04 21.80 -2.98
N ASP A 103 41.19 21.21 -3.80
CA ASP A 103 40.43 21.82 -4.90
C ASP A 103 39.09 22.42 -4.47
N ALA A 104 38.65 22.16 -3.23
CA ALA A 104 37.40 22.68 -2.71
C ALA A 104 37.41 24.22 -2.69
N GLU A 105 36.46 24.81 -3.39
CA GLU A 105 36.26 26.25 -3.39
C GLU A 105 35.81 26.70 -2.00
N HIS A 106 36.53 27.66 -1.41
CA HIS A 106 36.26 28.09 -0.05
C HIS A 106 36.49 29.58 0.13
N THR A 107 35.81 30.14 1.12
CA THR A 107 35.94 31.55 1.52
C THR A 107 35.87 31.65 3.02
N VAL A 108 36.70 32.52 3.59
CA VAL A 108 36.54 32.95 4.98
C VAL A 108 35.81 34.28 4.93
N GLU A 109 34.65 34.34 5.56
CA GLU A 109 33.83 35.55 5.61
C GLU A 109 34.58 36.70 6.30
N LYS A 110 34.03 37.91 6.20
CA LYS A 110 34.67 39.10 6.74
C LYS A 110 34.77 39.03 8.26
N ILE A 111 35.94 39.37 8.81
CA ILE A 111 36.12 39.55 10.26
C ILE A 111 35.71 40.98 10.61
N THR A 112 34.69 41.10 11.46
CA THR A 112 34.11 42.38 11.85
C THR A 112 34.81 42.98 13.08
N LYS A 113 35.41 42.14 13.93
CA LYS A 113 36.09 42.56 15.16
C LYS A 113 37.16 41.55 15.57
N GLY A 114 38.25 42.02 16.17
CA GLY A 114 39.33 41.16 16.69
C GLY A 114 40.24 40.55 15.63
N TYR A 115 40.97 39.49 16.02
CA TYR A 115 41.97 38.82 15.19
C TYR A 115 41.78 37.31 15.18
N ARG A 116 41.75 36.72 13.98
CA ARG A 116 41.65 35.27 13.76
C ARG A 116 43.03 34.70 13.42
N PHE A 117 43.45 33.68 14.17
CA PHE A 117 44.69 32.94 13.93
C PHE A 117 44.39 31.52 13.47
N ALA A 118 44.93 31.08 12.34
CA ALA A 118 44.74 29.72 11.85
C ALA A 118 46.04 29.12 11.28
N LEU A 119 46.32 27.86 11.63
CA LEU A 119 47.37 27.06 11.01
C LEU A 119 46.77 26.22 9.89
N VAL A 120 47.41 26.23 8.72
CA VAL A 120 47.01 25.44 7.56
C VAL A 120 48.06 24.39 7.32
N TYR A 121 47.66 23.12 7.39
CA TYR A 121 48.50 21.96 7.11
C TYR A 121 48.08 21.33 5.77
N SER A 122 49.07 20.99 4.95
CA SER A 122 48.90 20.06 3.84
C SER A 122 49.09 18.64 4.38
N LEU A 123 48.08 17.77 4.21
CA LEU A 123 48.20 16.36 4.56
C LEU A 123 48.51 15.55 3.30
N CYS A 124 49.58 14.77 3.36
CA CYS A 124 50.11 13.98 2.26
C CYS A 124 50.19 12.49 2.64
N LEU A 125 50.12 11.61 1.66
CA LEU A 125 50.49 10.21 1.88
C LEU A 125 52.01 10.10 2.08
N PRO A 126 52.50 9.17 2.93
CA PRO A 126 53.91 8.84 3.02
C PRO A 126 54.50 8.49 1.65
N GLU A 127 55.77 8.83 1.41
CA GLU A 127 56.46 8.60 0.12
C GLU A 127 56.33 7.17 -0.40
N THR A 128 56.46 6.18 0.50
CA THR A 128 56.31 4.76 0.20
C THR A 128 54.90 4.35 -0.22
N MET A 129 53.89 5.18 0.06
CA MET A 129 52.46 4.92 -0.13
C MET A 129 51.82 5.86 -1.15
N ARG A 130 52.60 6.72 -1.84
CA ARG A 130 52.08 7.65 -2.86
C ARG A 130 51.44 6.94 -4.04
N HIS A 131 51.82 5.70 -4.33
CA HIS A 131 51.14 4.84 -5.32
C HIS A 131 49.69 4.48 -4.94
N ARG A 132 49.30 4.66 -3.68
CA ARG A 132 47.90 4.51 -3.20
C ARG A 132 47.13 5.83 -3.18
N LYS A 133 47.72 6.91 -3.69
CA LYS A 133 47.04 8.21 -3.80
C LYS A 133 45.82 8.01 -4.70
N LYS A 134 44.64 8.15 -4.12
CA LYS A 134 43.40 8.28 -4.90
C LYS A 134 43.48 9.60 -5.64
N THR A 135 43.64 9.55 -6.96
CA THR A 135 43.65 10.73 -7.83
C THR A 135 42.21 11.21 -7.98
N TYR A 136 41.83 12.26 -7.24
CA TYR A 136 40.54 12.94 -7.43
C TYR A 136 40.66 14.04 -8.50
N ASP A 137 41.31 13.74 -9.63
CA ASP A 137 41.48 14.71 -10.74
C ASP A 137 40.26 14.74 -11.67
N VAL A 138 39.32 13.84 -11.43
CA VAL A 138 38.11 13.60 -12.20
C VAL A 138 36.98 13.48 -11.17
N PRO A 139 35.84 14.19 -11.31
CA PRO A 139 34.67 13.98 -10.45
C PRO A 139 34.35 12.48 -10.37
N LEU A 140 34.01 11.97 -9.18
CA LEU A 140 33.66 10.54 -8.98
C LEU A 140 32.65 10.04 -10.03
N SER A 141 31.75 10.92 -10.49
CA SER A 141 30.78 10.67 -11.55
C SER A 141 31.40 10.44 -12.93
N GLU A 142 32.50 11.08 -13.29
CA GLU A 142 33.21 10.85 -14.56
C GLU A 142 33.97 9.51 -14.56
N ASP A 143 34.61 9.14 -13.44
CA ASP A 143 35.24 7.82 -13.28
C ASP A 143 34.19 6.71 -13.32
N LEU A 144 33.06 6.90 -12.64
CA LEU A 144 31.92 5.99 -12.70
C LEU A 144 31.33 5.94 -14.11
N ALA A 145 31.21 7.06 -14.82
CA ALA A 145 30.72 7.08 -16.20
C ALA A 145 31.63 6.30 -17.14
N SER A 146 32.95 6.39 -16.94
CA SER A 146 33.94 5.58 -17.65
C SER A 146 33.73 4.09 -17.37
N ALA A 147 33.58 3.70 -16.09
CA ALA A 147 33.32 2.31 -15.71
C ALA A 147 31.99 1.77 -16.28
N ILE A 148 30.90 2.55 -16.21
CA ILE A 148 29.60 2.19 -16.81
C ILE A 148 29.72 2.05 -18.32
N SER A 149 30.51 2.90 -18.97
CA SER A 149 30.73 2.82 -20.43
C SER A 149 31.48 1.56 -20.86
N MET A 150 32.30 1.00 -19.96
CA MET A 150 33.01 -0.26 -20.18
C MET A 150 32.14 -1.50 -19.93
N MET A 151 30.97 -1.36 -19.31
CA MET A 151 30.04 -2.49 -19.15
C MET A 151 29.44 -2.85 -20.52
N ASP A 152 29.50 -4.12 -20.87
CA ASP A 152 28.84 -4.66 -22.05
C ASP A 152 27.35 -4.89 -21.81
N PRO A 153 26.52 -4.86 -22.87
CA PRO A 153 25.08 -5.10 -22.74
C PRO A 153 24.72 -6.48 -22.20
N GLU A 154 25.65 -7.43 -22.19
CA GLU A 154 25.50 -8.79 -21.65
C GLU A 154 26.03 -8.92 -20.21
N ASP A 155 26.66 -7.87 -19.68
CA ASP A 155 27.19 -7.89 -18.32
C ASP A 155 26.06 -7.95 -17.28
N ASP A 156 26.36 -8.60 -16.15
CA ASP A 156 25.40 -8.81 -15.08
C ASP A 156 25.01 -7.52 -14.34
N SER A 157 23.80 -7.55 -13.76
CA SER A 157 23.32 -6.52 -12.84
C SER A 157 24.20 -6.41 -11.61
N PHE A 158 24.30 -5.22 -11.00
CA PHE A 158 24.95 -5.03 -9.71
C PHE A 158 23.99 -4.48 -8.65
N ALA A 159 24.36 -4.66 -7.38
CA ALA A 159 23.63 -4.15 -6.22
C ALA A 159 24.55 -3.35 -5.30
N LEU A 160 24.23 -2.09 -5.05
CA LEU A 160 24.89 -1.26 -4.03
C LEU A 160 24.06 -1.31 -2.75
N LEU A 161 24.53 -2.03 -1.73
CA LEU A 161 23.86 -2.09 -0.44
C LEU A 161 24.04 -0.78 0.34
N LEU A 162 22.95 -0.22 0.84
CA LEU A 162 22.96 1.03 1.59
C LEU A 162 23.33 0.80 3.06
N SER A 163 24.12 1.72 3.62
CA SER A 163 24.70 1.56 4.95
C SER A 163 23.73 1.94 6.07
N HIS A 164 22.80 2.87 5.84
CA HIS A 164 21.85 3.29 6.86
C HIS A 164 20.56 2.46 6.84
N GLU A 165 19.92 2.35 8.00
CA GLU A 165 18.56 1.84 8.10
C GLU A 165 17.54 2.90 7.68
N TYR A 166 16.64 2.50 6.79
CA TYR A 166 15.54 3.34 6.31
C TYR A 166 14.20 2.67 6.63
N ILE A 167 13.21 3.47 7.04
CA ILE A 167 11.85 2.99 7.29
C ILE A 167 11.05 3.15 5.99
N SER A 168 10.37 2.09 5.52
CA SER A 168 9.62 2.10 4.23
C SER A 168 8.67 3.28 4.08
N LYS A 169 7.98 3.69 5.16
CA LYS A 169 7.08 4.85 5.15
C LYS A 169 7.76 6.20 4.86
N ASN A 170 9.06 6.30 5.12
CA ASN A 170 9.84 7.50 4.80
C ASN A 170 10.28 7.48 3.34
N ILE A 171 10.56 6.31 2.76
CA ILE A 171 10.94 6.17 1.34
C ILE A 171 9.74 6.34 0.41
N GLU A 172 8.58 5.75 0.74
CA GLU A 172 7.35 5.92 -0.06
C GLU A 172 6.84 7.39 -0.07
N LYS A 173 7.32 8.21 0.86
CA LYS A 173 6.92 9.62 1.01
C LYS A 173 8.04 10.62 0.71
N MET A 174 9.27 10.15 0.57
CA MET A 174 10.45 11.00 0.40
C MET A 174 11.41 10.31 -0.57
N ASP A 175 11.67 11.02 -1.66
CA ASP A 175 12.60 10.72 -2.75
C ASP A 175 14.01 10.28 -2.27
N ILE A 176 14.90 9.83 -3.17
CA ILE A 176 16.32 9.57 -2.89
C ILE A 176 17.05 10.73 -2.20
N GLU A 177 16.50 11.96 -2.27
CA GLU A 177 16.95 13.10 -1.46
C GLU A 177 16.89 12.83 0.06
N ALA A 178 16.11 11.85 0.51
CA ALA A 178 16.02 11.43 1.90
C ALA A 178 17.15 10.49 2.34
N LEU A 179 17.98 10.00 1.41
CA LEU A 179 19.16 9.22 1.72
C LEU A 179 20.14 10.04 2.56
N LYS A 180 20.86 9.38 3.48
CA LYS A 180 21.69 10.05 4.47
C LYS A 180 23.16 9.72 4.29
N GLY A 181 24.00 10.71 4.56
CA GLY A 181 25.45 10.55 4.65
C GLY A 181 26.05 9.96 3.37
N ILE A 182 26.77 8.85 3.53
CA ILE A 182 27.48 8.19 2.42
C ILE A 182 26.54 7.64 1.35
N ASP A 183 25.34 7.18 1.72
CA ASP A 183 24.38 6.59 0.78
C ASP A 183 23.91 7.62 -0.24
N SER A 184 23.53 8.83 0.22
CA SER A 184 23.14 9.93 -0.68
C SER A 184 24.28 10.33 -1.64
N VAL A 185 25.51 10.40 -1.14
CA VAL A 185 26.67 10.75 -1.97
C VAL A 185 26.90 9.71 -3.05
N GLN A 186 26.81 8.42 -2.72
CA GLN A 186 27.03 7.33 -3.67
C GLN A 186 25.92 7.25 -4.72
N VAL A 187 24.65 7.37 -4.31
CA VAL A 187 23.52 7.31 -5.24
C VAL A 187 23.53 8.49 -6.20
N HIS A 188 23.72 9.73 -5.72
CA HIS A 188 23.80 10.89 -6.61
C HIS A 188 25.01 10.84 -7.56
N ALA A 189 26.16 10.32 -7.11
CA ALA A 189 27.30 10.14 -8.00
C ALA A 189 27.02 9.10 -9.10
N LEU A 190 26.27 8.03 -8.78
CA LEU A 190 25.85 7.02 -9.74
C LEU A 190 24.82 7.58 -10.75
N GLU A 191 23.86 8.38 -10.28
CA GLU A 191 22.90 9.05 -11.15
C GLU A 191 23.57 10.04 -12.09
N GLU A 192 24.44 10.91 -11.56
CA GLU A 192 25.20 11.87 -12.35
C GLU A 192 26.04 11.14 -13.40
N ALA A 193 26.76 10.09 -13.02
CA ALA A 193 27.49 9.24 -13.96
C ALA A 193 26.59 8.67 -15.07
N ASN A 194 25.41 8.19 -14.72
CA ASN A 194 24.44 7.63 -15.67
C ASN A 194 23.85 8.69 -16.62
N THR A 195 23.90 9.98 -16.28
CA THR A 195 23.55 11.08 -17.20
C THR A 195 24.65 11.36 -18.23
N LEU A 196 25.92 11.09 -17.87
CA LEU A 196 27.09 11.34 -18.71
C LEU A 196 27.32 10.25 -19.77
N VAL A 197 26.80 9.03 -19.56
CA VAL A 197 27.00 7.92 -20.51
C VAL A 197 26.03 7.97 -21.71
N PRO A 198 26.45 7.45 -22.88
CA PRO A 198 25.57 7.34 -24.05
C PRO A 198 24.30 6.51 -23.75
N ALA A 199 23.20 6.77 -24.48
CA ALA A 199 21.91 6.10 -24.27
C ALA A 199 22.01 4.55 -24.28
N ALA A 200 22.86 3.98 -25.14
CA ALA A 200 23.09 2.53 -25.24
C ALA A 200 23.78 1.91 -24.00
N LYS A 201 24.45 2.73 -23.18
CA LYS A 201 25.17 2.32 -21.96
C LYS A 201 24.45 2.75 -20.68
N LYS A 202 23.29 3.42 -20.80
CA LYS A 202 22.52 3.84 -19.62
C LYS A 202 22.07 2.63 -18.82
N LEU A 203 22.13 2.79 -17.51
CA LEU A 203 21.59 1.85 -16.54
C LEU A 203 20.16 2.22 -16.16
N LYS A 204 19.36 1.22 -15.84
CA LYS A 204 18.12 1.37 -15.07
C LYS A 204 18.46 1.16 -13.60
N LEU A 205 18.09 2.13 -12.77
CA LEU A 205 18.37 2.14 -11.32
C LEU A 205 17.05 1.96 -10.57
N PHE A 206 17.04 1.05 -9.60
CA PHE A 206 15.90 0.80 -8.73
C PHE A 206 16.33 0.81 -7.27
N LEU A 207 15.51 1.39 -6.41
CA LEU A 207 15.65 1.22 -4.98
C LEU A 207 14.92 -0.05 -4.57
N VAL A 208 15.60 -0.96 -3.89
CA VAL A 208 15.02 -2.26 -3.51
C VAL A 208 15.23 -2.50 -2.03
N ARG A 209 14.14 -2.79 -1.32
CA ARG A 209 14.24 -3.36 0.03
C ARG A 209 14.40 -4.86 -0.10
N LEU A 210 15.57 -5.33 0.25
CA LEU A 210 15.91 -6.74 0.32
C LEU A 210 15.58 -7.25 1.73
N ALA A 211 14.84 -8.35 1.82
CA ALA A 211 14.60 -9.07 3.06
C ALA A 211 15.10 -10.50 2.90
N HIS A 212 16.01 -10.91 3.77
CA HIS A 212 16.61 -12.24 3.77
C HIS A 212 16.25 -12.95 5.07
N GLN A 213 15.51 -14.05 4.97
CA GLN A 213 15.13 -14.87 6.11
C GLN A 213 15.95 -16.16 6.15
N ILE A 214 16.55 -16.44 7.30
CA ILE A 214 17.31 -17.66 7.58
C ILE A 214 16.57 -18.48 8.62
N TYR A 215 16.35 -19.76 8.32
CA TYR A 215 15.75 -20.72 9.23
C TYR A 215 16.71 -21.86 9.55
N VAL A 216 17.22 -21.91 10.78
CA VAL A 216 18.19 -22.91 11.24
C VAL A 216 17.52 -23.89 12.20
N LYS A 217 17.46 -25.18 11.85
CA LYS A 217 17.05 -26.26 12.76
C LYS A 217 18.26 -26.85 13.48
N GLN A 218 18.11 -27.24 14.75
CA GLN A 218 19.18 -27.89 15.53
C GLN A 218 19.61 -29.29 15.04
N VAL A 219 18.91 -29.91 14.07
CA VAL A 219 19.26 -31.22 13.52
C VAL A 219 19.68 -31.05 12.05
N PRO A 220 20.86 -31.56 11.62
CA PRO A 220 21.32 -31.45 10.25
C PRO A 220 20.53 -32.41 9.36
N ARG A 221 19.37 -31.97 8.88
CA ARG A 221 18.77 -32.51 7.65
C ARG A 221 18.69 -31.36 6.65
N ALA A 222 19.18 -31.65 5.45
CA ALA A 222 19.24 -30.75 4.31
C ALA A 222 17.93 -29.96 4.16
N ASP A 223 18.02 -28.66 4.43
CA ASP A 223 17.64 -27.57 3.53
C ASP A 223 17.47 -26.33 4.42
N ASP A 224 18.57 -25.58 4.60
CA ASP A 224 18.48 -24.20 5.09
C ASP A 224 17.62 -23.45 4.07
N LYS A 225 16.36 -23.16 4.43
CA LYS A 225 15.46 -22.43 3.54
C LYS A 225 15.78 -20.95 3.63
N HIS A 226 16.34 -20.43 2.54
CA HIS A 226 16.51 -18.99 2.32
C HIS A 226 15.25 -18.46 1.63
N CYS A 227 14.63 -17.44 2.20
CA CYS A 227 13.53 -16.72 1.57
C CYS A 227 13.99 -15.29 1.33
N GLU A 228 14.16 -14.92 0.06
CA GLU A 228 14.50 -13.57 -0.36
C GLU A 228 13.24 -12.86 -0.84
N ALA A 229 12.78 -11.87 -0.09
CA ALA A 229 11.71 -11.00 -0.54
C ALA A 229 12.30 -9.65 -0.96
N MET A 230 11.84 -9.15 -2.11
CA MET A 230 12.30 -7.88 -2.69
C MET A 230 11.09 -6.96 -2.84
N CYS A 231 11.06 -5.84 -2.12
CA CYS A 231 10.12 -4.76 -2.41
C CYS A 231 10.82 -3.77 -3.34
N TRP A 232 10.27 -3.59 -4.53
CA TRP A 232 10.80 -2.74 -5.57
C TRP A 232 10.19 -1.34 -5.48
N TYR A 233 11.04 -0.34 -5.66
CA TYR A 233 10.67 1.06 -5.80
C TYR A 233 11.39 1.61 -7.04
N ASP A 234 10.78 2.59 -7.69
CA ASP A 234 11.53 3.39 -8.65
C ASP A 234 12.58 4.25 -7.92
N ILE A 235 13.45 4.89 -8.68
CA ILE A 235 14.50 5.74 -8.09
C ILE A 235 13.94 6.93 -7.31
N ASN A 236 12.68 7.32 -7.53
CA ASN A 236 12.03 8.43 -6.82
C ASN A 236 11.27 7.96 -5.56
N GLY A 237 11.35 6.67 -5.22
CA GLY A 237 10.68 6.09 -4.06
C GLY A 237 9.24 5.63 -4.29
N ALA A 238 8.72 5.68 -5.52
CA ALA A 238 7.39 5.17 -5.83
C ALA A 238 7.39 3.63 -5.75
N CYS A 239 6.46 3.07 -4.96
CA CYS A 239 6.36 1.63 -4.79
C CYS A 239 5.91 0.94 -6.09
N LEU A 240 6.71 -0.03 -6.54
CA LEU A 240 6.44 -0.83 -7.73
C LEU A 240 5.84 -2.20 -7.40
N GLY A 241 5.93 -2.62 -6.13
CA GLY A 241 5.37 -3.88 -5.62
C GLY A 241 6.41 -4.80 -5.00
N GLN A 242 5.98 -5.99 -4.57
CA GLN A 242 6.82 -6.95 -3.87
C GLN A 242 6.90 -8.28 -4.62
N VAL A 243 8.07 -8.90 -4.59
CA VAL A 243 8.38 -10.21 -5.18
C VAL A 243 8.91 -11.10 -4.07
N GLY A 244 8.27 -12.24 -3.82
CA GLY A 244 8.72 -13.24 -2.84
C GLY A 244 9.58 -14.31 -3.48
N GLN A 245 10.58 -14.80 -2.74
CA GLN A 245 11.50 -15.88 -3.14
C GLN A 245 12.14 -15.67 -4.52
N SER A 246 12.70 -14.49 -4.73
CA SER A 246 13.45 -14.18 -5.94
C SER A 246 14.64 -15.13 -6.11
N THR A 247 14.90 -15.55 -7.35
CA THR A 247 16.11 -16.31 -7.73
C THR A 247 17.23 -15.39 -8.22
N MET A 248 17.04 -14.07 -8.13
CA MET A 248 18.00 -13.08 -8.61
C MET A 248 19.31 -13.18 -7.84
N VAL A 249 20.40 -13.47 -8.56
CA VAL A 249 21.74 -13.41 -8.00
C VAL A 249 22.18 -11.95 -7.91
N LEU A 250 22.29 -11.43 -6.69
CA LEU A 250 22.72 -10.05 -6.43
C LEU A 250 24.25 -9.95 -6.43
N ASN A 251 24.82 -9.34 -7.46
CA ASN A 251 26.24 -9.01 -7.51
C ASN A 251 26.51 -7.74 -6.67
N PHE A 252 26.75 -7.92 -5.37
CA PHE A 252 26.98 -6.79 -4.47
C PHE A 252 28.30 -6.08 -4.75
N LEU A 253 28.24 -4.75 -4.90
CA LEU A 253 29.43 -3.89 -4.92
C LEU A 253 30.09 -3.94 -3.53
N ASN A 254 31.11 -4.78 -3.40
CA ASN A 254 31.73 -5.14 -2.13
C ASN A 254 33.23 -4.77 -2.11
N PRO A 255 33.58 -3.48 -2.08
CA PRO A 255 34.97 -3.03 -2.11
C PRO A 255 35.76 -3.44 -0.84
N ALA A 256 35.05 -3.78 0.24
CA ALA A 256 35.65 -4.26 1.50
C ALA A 256 35.92 -5.77 1.50
N LEU A 257 35.58 -6.49 0.42
CA LEU A 257 35.77 -7.94 0.26
C LEU A 257 35.15 -8.77 1.39
N GLU A 258 34.01 -8.31 1.89
CA GLU A 258 33.29 -8.96 2.97
C GLU A 258 32.58 -10.22 2.50
N THR A 259 32.45 -11.22 3.37
CA THR A 259 31.59 -12.37 3.08
C THR A 259 30.11 -11.94 3.10
N ILE A 260 29.25 -12.64 2.36
CA ILE A 260 27.79 -12.38 2.36
C ILE A 260 27.22 -12.36 3.79
N ARG A 261 27.73 -13.24 4.66
CA ARG A 261 27.34 -13.29 6.07
C ARG A 261 27.73 -12.02 6.83
N GLN A 262 28.90 -11.45 6.57
CA GLN A 262 29.35 -10.20 7.21
C GLN A 262 28.55 -9.00 6.71
N ILE A 263 28.22 -8.97 5.41
CA ILE A 263 27.37 -7.96 4.80
C ILE A 263 26.01 -7.95 5.52
N TRP A 264 25.34 -9.10 5.62
CA TRP A 264 24.02 -9.18 6.24
C TRP A 264 24.01 -9.03 7.77
N ALA A 265 25.08 -9.41 8.48
CA ALA A 265 25.12 -9.38 9.94
C ALA A 265 24.84 -8.00 10.56
N ARG A 266 25.05 -6.92 9.80
CA ARG A 266 24.79 -5.53 10.23
C ARG A 266 23.33 -5.11 10.09
N HIS A 267 22.51 -5.91 9.41
CA HIS A 267 21.15 -5.59 9.00
C HIS A 267 20.13 -6.56 9.61
N GLU A 268 20.46 -7.17 10.76
CA GLU A 268 19.55 -8.06 11.50
C GLU A 268 18.40 -7.23 12.08
N VAL A 269 17.18 -7.54 11.65
CA VAL A 269 15.96 -6.85 12.10
C VAL A 269 15.30 -7.61 13.25
N ASN A 270 15.30 -8.93 13.17
CA ASN A 270 14.60 -9.76 14.15
C ASN A 270 15.26 -11.13 14.30
N ARG A 271 15.29 -11.63 15.52
CA ARG A 271 15.76 -12.97 15.86
C ARG A 271 14.82 -13.61 16.85
N THR A 272 14.23 -14.73 16.44
CA THR A 272 13.32 -15.47 17.30
C THR A 272 13.74 -16.93 17.39
N GLU A 273 13.62 -17.49 18.59
CA GLU A 273 13.86 -18.91 18.84
C GLU A 273 12.54 -19.54 19.26
N LYS A 274 12.06 -20.50 18.46
CA LYS A 274 10.84 -21.26 18.76
C LYS A 274 11.04 -22.73 18.44
N TYR A 275 10.70 -23.58 19.40
CA TYR A 275 10.72 -25.05 19.26
C TYR A 275 12.08 -25.62 18.76
N GLY A 276 13.21 -25.05 19.23
CA GLY A 276 14.55 -25.51 18.83
C GLY A 276 14.96 -25.09 17.41
N ALA A 277 14.29 -24.10 16.82
CA ALA A 277 14.68 -23.47 15.57
C ALA A 277 14.95 -21.98 15.78
N ILE A 278 16.02 -21.48 15.16
CA ILE A 278 16.38 -20.06 15.13
C ILE A 278 15.90 -19.48 13.81
N HIS A 279 15.05 -18.47 13.88
CA HIS A 279 14.63 -17.67 12.74
C HIS A 279 15.29 -16.29 12.84
N ILE A 280 16.10 -15.95 11.85
CA ILE A 280 16.74 -14.64 11.74
C ILE A 280 16.22 -13.94 10.48
N GLU A 281 15.79 -12.70 10.65
CA GLU A 281 15.34 -11.83 9.56
C GLU A 281 16.33 -10.68 9.41
N TYR A 282 16.87 -10.55 8.20
CA TYR A 282 17.70 -9.43 7.80
C TYR A 282 16.93 -8.56 6.81
N ALA A 283 17.08 -7.24 6.88
CA ALA A 283 16.55 -6.36 5.84
C ALA A 283 17.43 -5.14 5.61
N ALA A 284 17.67 -4.82 4.35
CA ALA A 284 18.48 -3.69 3.94
C ALA A 284 17.94 -3.10 2.63
N TYR A 285 18.24 -1.83 2.40
CA TYR A 285 17.97 -1.20 1.10
C TYR A 285 19.21 -1.32 0.23
N ALA A 286 18.99 -1.49 -1.07
CA ALA A 286 20.04 -1.48 -2.06
C ALA A 286 19.60 -0.71 -3.31
N ILE A 287 20.55 -0.11 -4.02
CA ILE A 287 20.34 0.26 -5.42
C ILE A 287 20.68 -0.93 -6.29
N VAL A 288 19.68 -1.47 -6.99
CA VAL A 288 19.87 -2.51 -8.01
C VAL A 288 19.92 -1.83 -9.37
N ALA A 289 20.95 -2.15 -10.14
CA ALA A 289 21.21 -1.55 -11.43
C ALA A 289 21.53 -2.59 -12.49
N TRP A 290 21.00 -2.40 -13.70
CA TRP A 290 21.33 -3.20 -14.88
C TRP A 290 21.30 -2.35 -16.16
N PRO A 291 21.95 -2.79 -17.25
CA PRO A 291 21.86 -2.13 -18.54
C PRO A 291 20.41 -1.93 -18.98
N ALA A 292 20.06 -0.73 -19.45
CA ALA A 292 18.69 -0.41 -19.87
C ALA A 292 18.19 -1.32 -21.02
N ALA A 293 19.12 -1.85 -21.82
CA ALA A 293 18.82 -2.82 -22.89
C ALA A 293 18.30 -4.16 -22.36
N GLN A 294 18.71 -4.60 -21.17
CA GLN A 294 18.25 -5.85 -20.54
C GLN A 294 16.97 -5.66 -19.72
N HIS A 295 16.41 -4.44 -19.66
CA HIS A 295 15.37 -4.12 -18.69
C HIS A 295 14.14 -5.02 -18.82
N GLU A 296 13.78 -5.41 -20.03
CA GLU A 296 12.64 -6.29 -20.31
C GLU A 296 12.80 -7.66 -19.67
N ASP A 297 13.88 -8.35 -20.03
CA ASP A 297 14.15 -9.71 -19.58
C ASP A 297 14.33 -9.74 -18.07
N LYS A 298 15.04 -8.75 -17.50
CA LYS A 298 15.24 -8.63 -16.06
C LYS A 298 13.94 -8.26 -15.32
N ALA A 299 13.10 -7.38 -15.88
CA ALA A 299 11.82 -7.04 -15.26
C ALA A 299 10.87 -8.25 -15.26
N LEU A 300 10.78 -8.96 -16.39
CA LEU A 300 9.98 -10.18 -16.52
C LEU A 300 10.42 -11.25 -15.52
N ALA A 301 11.73 -11.43 -15.34
CA ALA A 301 12.29 -12.41 -14.42
C ALA A 301 12.11 -12.03 -12.94
N PHE A 302 12.33 -10.76 -12.56
CA PHE A 302 12.58 -10.40 -11.16
C PHE A 302 11.68 -9.30 -10.57
N MET A 303 10.99 -8.51 -11.39
CA MET A 303 10.13 -7.41 -10.91
C MET A 303 8.66 -7.83 -10.78
N PRO A 304 7.80 -7.08 -10.06
CA PRO A 304 6.37 -7.36 -10.01
C PRO A 304 5.74 -7.41 -11.41
N ILE A 305 4.80 -8.33 -11.64
CA ILE A 305 4.21 -8.54 -12.97
C ILE A 305 3.50 -7.27 -13.49
N ASP A 306 2.95 -6.43 -12.60
CA ASP A 306 2.36 -5.15 -12.98
C ASP A 306 3.37 -4.25 -13.73
N VAL A 307 4.63 -4.22 -13.29
CA VAL A 307 5.69 -3.44 -13.96
C VAL A 307 6.00 -4.01 -15.34
N VAL A 308 5.98 -5.33 -15.47
CA VAL A 308 6.19 -6.01 -16.76
C VAL A 308 5.09 -5.63 -17.75
N VAL A 309 3.83 -5.68 -17.30
CA VAL A 309 2.67 -5.29 -18.12
C VAL A 309 2.76 -3.82 -18.53
N ASP A 310 3.07 -2.92 -17.59
CA ASP A 310 3.26 -1.49 -17.89
C ASP A 310 4.39 -1.25 -18.92
N THR A 311 5.50 -1.98 -18.80
CA THR A 311 6.68 -1.86 -19.68
C THR A 311 6.38 -2.32 -21.11
N VAL A 312 5.64 -3.42 -21.27
CA VAL A 312 5.24 -3.90 -22.59
C VAL A 312 4.17 -3.00 -23.18
N TYR A 313 3.17 -2.60 -22.39
CA TYR A 313 2.09 -1.71 -22.82
C TYR A 313 2.61 -0.36 -23.34
N ALA A 314 3.70 0.18 -22.78
CA ALA A 314 4.30 1.45 -23.21
C ALA A 314 4.84 1.44 -24.66
N ARG A 315 4.91 0.28 -25.33
CA ARG A 315 5.59 0.09 -26.63
C ARG A 315 4.67 0.11 -27.85
N LYS A 316 3.40 0.49 -27.66
CA LYS A 316 2.38 0.43 -28.72
C LYS A 316 2.91 0.91 -30.09
N PRO A 317 2.62 0.17 -31.18
CA PRO A 317 1.72 -0.99 -31.28
C PRO A 317 2.39 -2.31 -30.85
N ILE A 318 1.59 -3.23 -30.30
CA ILE A 318 2.05 -4.56 -29.86
C ILE A 318 1.41 -5.60 -30.77
N ASP A 319 2.23 -6.43 -31.40
CA ASP A 319 1.72 -7.50 -32.26
C ASP A 319 1.26 -8.74 -31.45
N ALA A 320 0.50 -9.61 -32.12
CA ALA A 320 -0.05 -10.80 -31.50
C ALA A 320 1.02 -11.78 -30.98
N ALA A 321 2.18 -11.86 -31.64
CA ALA A 321 3.27 -12.76 -31.22
C ALA A 321 3.91 -12.30 -29.91
N THR A 322 4.17 -10.99 -29.79
CA THR A 322 4.72 -10.36 -28.60
C THR A 322 3.76 -10.51 -27.42
N LEU A 323 2.46 -10.27 -27.63
CA LEU A 323 1.45 -10.47 -26.59
C LEU A 323 1.33 -11.94 -26.19
N ARG A 324 1.43 -12.88 -27.14
CA ARG A 324 1.44 -14.31 -26.84
C ARG A 324 2.57 -14.71 -25.92
N ASN A 325 3.79 -14.26 -26.24
CA ASN A 325 4.98 -14.54 -25.44
C ASN A 325 4.81 -13.98 -24.02
N LEU A 326 4.39 -12.73 -23.90
CA LEU A 326 4.12 -12.11 -22.59
C LEU A 326 3.15 -12.95 -21.75
N LEU A 327 2.03 -13.37 -22.32
CA LEU A 327 1.02 -14.16 -21.60
C LEU A 327 1.55 -15.55 -21.20
N ASN A 328 2.36 -16.20 -22.04
CA ASN A 328 3.01 -17.46 -21.70
C ASN A 328 4.07 -17.29 -20.61
N ASP A 329 4.87 -16.24 -20.66
CA ASP A 329 5.93 -15.99 -19.68
C ASP A 329 5.34 -15.66 -18.31
N ILE A 330 4.30 -14.81 -18.27
CA ILE A 330 3.55 -14.55 -17.03
C ILE A 330 2.90 -15.84 -16.53
N GLY A 331 2.27 -16.62 -17.42
CA GLY A 331 1.67 -17.91 -17.07
C GLY A 331 2.68 -18.85 -16.43
N THR A 332 3.87 -18.98 -17.02
CA THR A 332 4.96 -19.85 -16.56
C THR A 332 5.41 -19.42 -15.16
N ARG A 333 5.65 -18.13 -14.97
CA ARG A 333 6.06 -17.57 -13.69
C ARG A 333 5.01 -17.78 -12.59
N LEU A 334 3.72 -17.66 -12.90
CA LEU A 334 2.64 -17.92 -11.96
C LEU A 334 2.49 -19.41 -11.61
N ASP A 335 2.74 -20.32 -12.55
CA ASP A 335 2.59 -21.76 -12.34
C ASP A 335 3.80 -22.41 -11.63
N GLU A 336 5.02 -21.98 -11.96
CA GLU A 336 6.23 -22.32 -11.19
C GLU A 336 6.15 -21.77 -9.76
N GLY A 337 5.50 -20.60 -9.62
CA GLY A 337 5.27 -19.88 -8.39
C GLY A 337 4.11 -20.38 -7.52
N ARG A 338 3.49 -21.55 -7.77
CA ARG A 338 2.32 -22.06 -7.01
C ARG A 338 2.49 -22.22 -5.49
N LYS A 339 3.67 -21.94 -4.94
CA LYS A 339 3.91 -21.82 -3.48
C LYS A 339 4.09 -20.37 -2.99
N TYR A 340 4.24 -19.36 -3.87
CA TYR A 340 4.89 -18.07 -3.57
C TYR A 340 4.28 -16.82 -4.23
N PHE A 341 3.64 -16.94 -5.40
CA PHE A 341 2.83 -15.87 -6.03
C PHE A 341 1.38 -16.33 -6.09
N ASN A 342 0.45 -15.46 -5.70
CA ASN A 342 -0.96 -15.74 -5.90
C ASN A 342 -1.40 -15.13 -7.24
N ARG A 343 -2.29 -15.80 -7.98
CA ARG A 343 -2.90 -15.22 -9.19
C ARG A 343 -3.59 -13.88 -8.90
N ASP A 344 -3.94 -13.65 -7.64
CA ASP A 344 -4.54 -12.43 -7.10
C ASP A 344 -3.55 -11.24 -6.96
N ASP A 345 -2.25 -11.44 -7.25
CA ASP A 345 -1.22 -10.40 -7.10
C ASP A 345 -1.16 -9.41 -8.28
N LEU A 346 -1.76 -9.72 -9.44
CA LEU A 346 -1.89 -8.72 -10.52
C LEU A 346 -2.97 -7.70 -10.17
N SER A 347 -2.66 -6.43 -10.37
CA SER A 347 -3.64 -5.36 -10.24
C SER A 347 -4.71 -5.41 -11.34
N VAL A 348 -5.91 -4.92 -11.02
CA VAL A 348 -6.98 -4.75 -12.03
C VAL A 348 -6.54 -3.82 -13.16
N LYS A 349 -5.67 -2.83 -12.87
CA LYS A 349 -5.05 -1.97 -13.88
C LYS A 349 -4.34 -2.81 -14.94
N SER A 350 -3.48 -3.74 -14.53
CA SER A 350 -2.76 -4.62 -15.46
C SER A 350 -3.69 -5.51 -16.28
N PHE A 351 -4.77 -6.03 -15.68
CA PHE A 351 -5.78 -6.76 -16.44
C PHE A 351 -6.47 -5.88 -17.50
N CYS A 352 -6.78 -4.62 -17.19
CA CYS A 352 -7.31 -3.67 -18.17
C CYS A 352 -6.32 -3.44 -19.32
N LEU A 353 -5.04 -3.21 -19.01
CA LEU A 353 -3.99 -3.00 -20.02
C LEU A 353 -3.84 -4.23 -20.92
N ILE A 354 -3.85 -5.45 -20.36
CA ILE A 354 -3.83 -6.69 -21.15
C ILE A 354 -5.06 -6.79 -22.06
N CYS A 355 -6.26 -6.47 -21.54
CA CYS A 355 -7.48 -6.47 -22.35
C CYS A 355 -7.43 -5.46 -23.50
N GLU A 356 -6.82 -4.29 -23.28
CA GLU A 356 -6.57 -3.32 -24.34
C GLU A 356 -5.56 -3.83 -25.38
N MET A 357 -4.48 -4.50 -24.96
CA MET A 357 -3.53 -5.12 -25.88
C MET A 357 -4.18 -6.23 -26.71
N LEU A 358 -5.10 -7.02 -26.13
CA LEU A 358 -5.89 -8.01 -26.87
C LEU A 358 -6.74 -7.36 -27.96
N LEU A 359 -7.41 -6.25 -27.64
CA LEU A 359 -8.20 -5.46 -28.60
C LEU A 359 -7.32 -4.87 -29.72
N ASP A 360 -6.12 -4.40 -29.38
CA ASP A 360 -5.17 -3.83 -30.34
C ASP A 360 -4.59 -4.93 -31.27
N ALA A 361 -4.29 -6.12 -30.74
CA ALA A 361 -3.73 -7.25 -31.48
C ALA A 361 -4.71 -7.92 -32.46
N ARG A 362 -6.04 -7.80 -32.22
CA ARG A 362 -7.11 -8.33 -33.09
C ARG A 362 -7.01 -9.84 -33.39
N ASP A 363 -6.49 -10.63 -32.45
CA ASP A 363 -6.35 -12.09 -32.55
C ASP A 363 -7.31 -12.79 -31.57
N SER A 364 -8.31 -13.52 -32.09
CA SER A 364 -9.30 -14.22 -31.27
C SER A 364 -8.72 -15.42 -30.52
N GLU A 365 -7.61 -15.99 -30.99
CA GLU A 365 -6.93 -17.08 -30.28
C GLU A 365 -6.25 -16.60 -29.01
N LEU A 366 -5.74 -15.36 -29.01
CA LEU A 366 -5.22 -14.72 -27.78
C LEU A 366 -6.33 -14.41 -26.77
N VAL A 367 -7.50 -13.98 -27.26
CA VAL A 367 -8.68 -13.75 -26.40
C VAL A 367 -9.12 -15.07 -25.78
N LYS A 368 -9.16 -16.14 -26.56
CA LYS A 368 -9.42 -17.49 -26.05
C LYS A 368 -8.43 -17.88 -24.97
N MET A 369 -7.13 -17.77 -25.27
CA MET A 369 -6.04 -18.11 -24.35
C MET A 369 -6.16 -17.34 -23.03
N PHE A 370 -6.50 -16.04 -23.08
CA PHE A 370 -6.72 -15.21 -21.89
C PHE A 370 -7.88 -15.73 -21.01
N PHE A 371 -8.95 -16.27 -21.60
CA PHE A 371 -10.09 -16.81 -20.85
C PHE A 371 -9.96 -18.30 -20.50
N THR A 372 -9.07 -19.07 -21.12
CA THR A 372 -8.92 -20.51 -20.87
C THR A 372 -8.46 -20.79 -19.44
N ASP A 373 -9.26 -21.54 -18.67
CA ASP A 373 -8.92 -21.94 -17.30
C ASP A 373 -8.21 -23.30 -17.27
N THR A 374 -6.91 -23.26 -16.97
CA THR A 374 -6.09 -24.46 -16.80
C THR A 374 -6.09 -24.98 -15.36
N SER A 375 -6.66 -24.23 -14.40
CA SER A 375 -6.64 -24.62 -12.98
C SER A 375 -7.54 -25.80 -12.65
N SER A 376 -8.52 -26.12 -13.51
CA SER A 376 -9.43 -27.26 -13.34
C SER A 376 -8.84 -28.62 -13.76
N LYS A 377 -7.69 -28.66 -14.45
CA LYS A 377 -7.03 -29.91 -14.90
C LYS A 377 -6.16 -30.56 -13.81
N PHE A 378 -6.60 -30.54 -12.55
CA PHE A 378 -5.97 -31.34 -11.49
C PHE A 378 -6.30 -32.83 -11.72
N GLY A 379 -5.43 -33.54 -12.43
CA GLY A 379 -5.56 -34.99 -12.67
C GLY A 379 -5.13 -35.47 -14.06
N SER A 380 -4.76 -34.59 -14.99
CA SER A 380 -4.20 -34.99 -16.28
C SER A 380 -2.74 -35.45 -16.14
N LEU A 381 -2.37 -36.52 -16.87
CA LEU A 381 -0.98 -37.03 -16.93
C LEU A 381 -0.01 -36.08 -17.63
N GLU A 382 -0.52 -35.10 -18.38
CA GLU A 382 0.30 -34.05 -18.99
C GLU A 382 0.30 -32.80 -18.10
N PRO A 383 1.48 -32.19 -17.85
CA PRO A 383 1.56 -30.91 -17.17
C PRO A 383 0.77 -29.89 -18.00
N PRO A 384 -0.16 -29.12 -17.39
CA PRO A 384 -0.89 -28.11 -18.13
C PRO A 384 0.10 -27.10 -18.72
N ILE A 385 -0.13 -26.70 -19.98
CA ILE A 385 0.56 -25.55 -20.56
C ILE A 385 0.32 -24.36 -19.60
N PRO A 386 1.36 -23.64 -19.17
CA PRO A 386 1.21 -22.55 -18.24
C PRO A 386 0.55 -21.35 -18.93
N VAL A 387 -0.77 -21.30 -18.85
CA VAL A 387 -1.59 -20.27 -19.50
C VAL A 387 -1.96 -19.20 -18.48
N PHE A 388 -1.57 -17.95 -18.78
CA PHE A 388 -2.04 -16.79 -18.03
C PHE A 388 -3.55 -16.66 -18.12
N SER A 389 -4.20 -16.44 -16.97
CA SER A 389 -5.63 -16.23 -16.99
C SER A 389 -6.14 -15.49 -15.73
N PRO A 390 -7.17 -14.61 -15.86
CA PRO A 390 -7.61 -13.73 -14.79
C PRO A 390 -8.43 -14.45 -13.71
N PRO A 391 -8.16 -14.24 -12.40
CA PRO A 391 -8.90 -14.90 -11.32
C PRO A 391 -10.25 -14.19 -11.05
N PHE A 392 -11.18 -14.26 -12.00
CA PHE A 392 -12.52 -13.68 -11.82
C PHE A 392 -13.16 -14.18 -10.52
N GLY A 393 -13.71 -13.25 -9.73
CA GLY A 393 -14.30 -13.51 -8.42
C GLY A 393 -13.36 -13.34 -7.22
N ARG A 394 -12.04 -13.17 -7.44
CA ARG A 394 -11.07 -12.83 -6.38
C ARG A 394 -10.39 -11.48 -6.58
N LEU A 395 -10.54 -10.90 -7.77
CA LEU A 395 -10.02 -9.58 -8.09
C LEU A 395 -10.77 -8.49 -7.33
N LYS A 396 -10.06 -7.75 -6.49
CA LYS A 396 -10.64 -6.59 -5.82
C LYS A 396 -10.82 -5.43 -6.79
N ASN A 397 -11.89 -4.65 -6.64
CA ASN A 397 -12.16 -3.48 -7.50
C ASN A 397 -12.27 -3.80 -9.00
N TRP A 398 -12.77 -4.99 -9.35
CA TRP A 398 -12.90 -5.46 -10.72
C TRP A 398 -13.86 -4.65 -11.61
N ALA A 399 -14.65 -3.73 -11.06
CA ALA A 399 -15.62 -2.93 -11.80
C ALA A 399 -15.01 -2.17 -12.99
N SER A 400 -13.75 -1.73 -12.87
CA SER A 400 -13.02 -1.05 -13.97
C SER A 400 -12.69 -1.97 -15.16
N LEU A 401 -12.74 -3.29 -14.97
CA LEU A 401 -12.49 -4.30 -16.00
C LEU A 401 -13.73 -4.55 -16.88
N VAL A 402 -14.93 -4.30 -16.34
CA VAL A 402 -16.22 -4.57 -17.03
C VAL A 402 -16.31 -3.89 -18.39
N PRO A 403 -16.01 -2.59 -18.55
CA PRO A 403 -16.14 -1.93 -19.85
C PRO A 403 -15.19 -2.51 -20.90
N VAL A 404 -13.98 -2.88 -20.50
CA VAL A 404 -12.97 -3.41 -21.42
C VAL A 404 -13.30 -4.85 -21.83
N ILE A 405 -13.76 -5.69 -20.90
CA ILE A 405 -14.28 -7.03 -21.23
C ILE A 405 -15.50 -6.92 -22.15
N THR A 406 -16.45 -6.04 -21.84
CA THR A 406 -17.64 -5.80 -22.70
C THR A 406 -17.22 -5.39 -24.11
N LYS A 407 -16.18 -4.58 -24.25
CA LYS A 407 -15.62 -4.18 -25.55
C LYS A 407 -14.98 -5.36 -26.29
N ILE A 408 -14.27 -6.26 -25.61
CA ILE A 408 -13.78 -7.52 -26.19
C ILE A 408 -14.98 -8.33 -26.73
N LEU A 409 -16.04 -8.48 -25.92
CA LEU A 409 -17.22 -9.27 -26.30
C LEU A 409 -18.00 -8.72 -27.49
N ARG A 410 -17.95 -7.40 -27.72
CA ARG A 410 -18.50 -6.76 -28.92
C ARG A 410 -17.60 -6.86 -30.15
N THR A 411 -16.31 -7.10 -29.95
CA THR A 411 -15.29 -7.00 -31.00
C THR A 411 -15.02 -8.33 -31.70
N PHE A 412 -14.99 -9.42 -30.94
CA PHE A 412 -14.60 -10.75 -31.42
C PHE A 412 -15.83 -11.66 -31.57
N ASP A 413 -15.75 -12.66 -32.46
CA ASP A 413 -16.85 -13.63 -32.61
C ASP A 413 -16.93 -14.53 -31.37
N TRP A 414 -18.09 -14.53 -30.72
CA TRP A 414 -18.37 -15.32 -29.53
C TRP A 414 -18.01 -16.80 -29.69
N LYS A 415 -18.14 -17.35 -30.90
CA LYS A 415 -17.85 -18.77 -31.17
C LYS A 415 -16.40 -19.18 -30.92
N ASP A 416 -15.47 -18.22 -30.96
CA ASP A 416 -14.04 -18.50 -30.87
C ASP A 416 -13.58 -18.76 -29.42
N TYR A 417 -14.19 -18.07 -28.44
CA TYR A 417 -13.74 -18.06 -27.04
C TYR A 417 -14.88 -18.13 -26.00
N GLY A 418 -16.14 -18.13 -26.42
CA GLY A 418 -17.29 -18.02 -25.53
C GLY A 418 -17.37 -19.13 -24.49
N GLU A 419 -17.09 -20.37 -24.88
CA GLU A 419 -17.04 -21.53 -23.97
C GLU A 419 -15.96 -21.37 -22.88
N ASP A 420 -14.78 -20.85 -23.22
CA ASP A 420 -13.70 -20.59 -22.26
C ASP A 420 -14.10 -19.53 -21.23
N LEU A 421 -14.78 -18.47 -21.67
CA LEU A 421 -15.32 -17.43 -20.78
C LEU A 421 -16.43 -17.98 -19.87
N LEU A 422 -17.36 -18.76 -20.42
CA LEU A 422 -18.43 -19.40 -19.65
C LEU A 422 -17.86 -20.36 -18.61
N HIS A 423 -16.90 -21.21 -18.97
CA HIS A 423 -16.24 -22.10 -18.02
C HIS A 423 -15.59 -21.31 -16.88
N ARG A 424 -14.98 -20.15 -17.18
CA ARG A 424 -14.34 -19.29 -16.18
C ARG A 424 -15.32 -18.71 -15.17
N PHE A 425 -16.47 -18.22 -15.61
CA PHE A 425 -17.52 -17.78 -14.70
C PHE A 425 -18.23 -18.96 -14.03
N GLY A 426 -18.35 -20.07 -14.74
CA GLY A 426 -19.06 -21.31 -14.40
C GLY A 426 -18.39 -22.18 -13.33
N SER A 427 -17.10 -21.99 -13.06
CA SER A 427 -16.36 -22.66 -11.97
C SER A 427 -16.72 -22.13 -10.57
N TRP A 428 -18.01 -21.86 -10.32
CA TRP A 428 -18.51 -21.35 -9.05
C TRP A 428 -19.05 -22.50 -8.17
N ASN A 429 -18.89 -22.36 -6.86
CA ASN A 429 -19.56 -23.20 -5.88
C ASN A 429 -20.42 -22.31 -4.96
N LYS A 430 -21.47 -22.87 -4.35
CA LYS A 430 -22.33 -22.16 -3.38
C LYS A 430 -21.54 -21.54 -2.23
N TYR A 431 -20.38 -22.10 -1.88
CA TYR A 431 -19.46 -21.54 -0.90
C TYR A 431 -18.78 -20.23 -1.36
N ASP A 432 -18.53 -20.04 -2.66
CA ASP A 432 -17.90 -18.81 -3.18
C ASP A 432 -18.79 -17.58 -2.93
N ILE A 433 -20.12 -17.76 -2.97
CA ILE A 433 -21.10 -16.68 -2.70
C ILE A 433 -21.12 -16.28 -1.21
N LYS A 434 -20.74 -17.20 -0.31
CA LYS A 434 -20.76 -16.98 1.16
C LYS A 434 -19.41 -16.57 1.74
N VAL A 435 -18.30 -16.94 1.09
CA VAL A 435 -16.93 -16.73 1.58
C VAL A 435 -16.31 -15.45 1.03
N TYR A 436 -16.57 -15.12 -0.23
CA TYR A 436 -16.17 -13.85 -0.82
C TYR A 436 -17.32 -12.87 -0.64
N ASP A 437 -17.02 -11.71 -0.06
CA ASP A 437 -17.97 -10.64 0.22
C ASP A 437 -18.96 -10.46 -0.95
N HIS A 438 -20.24 -10.20 -0.64
CA HIS A 438 -21.30 -10.02 -1.65
C HIS A 438 -20.97 -8.92 -2.69
N GLU A 439 -19.92 -8.14 -2.44
CA GLU A 439 -19.34 -7.17 -3.35
C GLU A 439 -18.54 -7.76 -4.52
N GLU A 440 -17.90 -8.93 -4.40
CA GLU A 440 -16.89 -9.38 -5.39
C GLU A 440 -17.21 -10.72 -6.08
N SER A 441 -18.48 -11.13 -6.10
CA SER A 441 -18.87 -12.38 -6.73
C SER A 441 -18.71 -12.40 -8.27
N ARG A 442 -18.38 -13.58 -8.82
CA ARG A 442 -18.35 -13.84 -10.28
C ARG A 442 -19.68 -13.52 -10.96
N MET A 443 -20.79 -13.87 -10.31
CA MET A 443 -22.14 -13.60 -10.80
C MET A 443 -22.38 -12.10 -10.97
N ARG A 444 -21.92 -11.28 -10.02
CA ARG A 444 -22.03 -9.81 -10.10
C ARG A 444 -21.29 -9.24 -11.31
N MET A 445 -20.07 -9.73 -11.55
CA MET A 445 -19.28 -9.34 -12.73
C MET A 445 -19.97 -9.73 -14.04
N ALA A 446 -20.44 -10.99 -14.13
CA ALA A 446 -21.18 -11.44 -15.31
C ALA A 446 -22.44 -10.61 -15.54
N LEU A 447 -23.19 -10.26 -14.49
CA LEU A 447 -24.37 -9.39 -14.55
C LEU A 447 -24.06 -8.02 -15.15
N GLN A 448 -23.00 -7.37 -14.68
CA GLN A 448 -22.61 -6.03 -15.16
C GLN A 448 -22.10 -6.06 -16.60
N ILE A 449 -21.40 -7.13 -16.99
CA ILE A 449 -21.00 -7.33 -18.39
C ILE A 449 -22.24 -7.48 -19.27
N VAL A 450 -23.19 -8.35 -18.89
CA VAL A 450 -24.45 -8.58 -19.63
C VAL A 450 -25.27 -7.30 -19.79
N ASP A 451 -25.35 -6.46 -18.76
CA ASP A 451 -26.07 -5.19 -18.82
C ASP A 451 -25.46 -4.20 -19.82
N GLY A 452 -24.15 -4.31 -20.06
CA GLY A 452 -23.43 -3.51 -21.03
C GLY A 452 -23.42 -4.08 -22.44
N LEU A 453 -23.92 -5.30 -22.69
CA LEU A 453 -23.89 -5.97 -24.00
C LEU A 453 -25.14 -5.69 -24.84
N ASP A 454 -24.97 -5.81 -26.15
CA ASP A 454 -26.07 -5.78 -27.12
C ASP A 454 -26.71 -7.17 -27.21
N ASN A 455 -27.98 -7.22 -27.63
CA ASN A 455 -28.69 -8.49 -27.80
C ASN A 455 -27.97 -9.40 -28.80
N GLY A 456 -27.68 -10.64 -28.38
CA GLY A 456 -27.00 -11.63 -29.22
C GLY A 456 -26.44 -12.81 -28.42
N ALA A 457 -25.72 -13.69 -29.13
CA ALA A 457 -25.28 -15.00 -28.60
C ALA A 457 -24.45 -14.90 -27.30
N ALA A 458 -23.58 -13.90 -27.17
CA ALA A 458 -22.79 -13.69 -25.96
C ALA A 458 -23.66 -13.31 -24.75
N GLN A 459 -24.63 -12.43 -24.95
CA GLN A 459 -25.56 -12.02 -23.90
C GLN A 459 -26.47 -13.18 -23.50
N ASP A 460 -27.04 -13.90 -24.47
CA ASP A 460 -27.92 -15.04 -24.22
C ASP A 460 -27.21 -16.13 -23.41
N ALA A 461 -25.98 -16.50 -23.79
CA ALA A 461 -25.22 -17.53 -23.12
C ALA A 461 -24.83 -17.14 -21.68
N LEU A 462 -24.42 -15.89 -21.45
CA LEU A 462 -24.12 -15.40 -20.11
C LEU A 462 -25.37 -15.32 -19.24
N LEU A 463 -26.52 -14.91 -19.79
CA LEU A 463 -27.80 -14.89 -19.09
C LEU A 463 -28.23 -16.27 -18.63
N ILE A 464 -28.12 -17.29 -19.49
CA ILE A 464 -28.42 -18.69 -19.13
C ILE A 464 -27.57 -19.12 -17.92
N MET A 465 -26.26 -18.85 -17.96
CA MET A 465 -25.36 -19.17 -16.86
C MET A 465 -25.71 -18.41 -15.56
N ILE A 466 -26.01 -17.11 -15.66
CA ILE A 466 -26.45 -16.27 -14.53
C ILE A 466 -27.73 -16.82 -13.91
N PHE A 467 -28.68 -17.25 -14.72
CA PHE A 467 -29.94 -17.81 -14.25
C PHE A 467 -29.73 -19.14 -13.52
N GLN A 468 -28.86 -20.01 -14.02
CA GLN A 468 -28.43 -21.21 -13.29
C GLN A 468 -27.78 -20.88 -11.94
N MET A 469 -26.96 -19.82 -11.87
CA MET A 469 -26.41 -19.33 -10.59
C MET A 469 -27.51 -18.81 -9.65
N ALA A 470 -28.46 -18.05 -10.19
CA ALA A 470 -29.58 -17.48 -9.44
C ALA A 470 -30.46 -18.57 -8.81
N GLU A 471 -30.61 -19.72 -9.47
CA GLU A 471 -31.37 -20.84 -8.92
C GLU A 471 -30.76 -21.42 -7.63
N ALA A 472 -29.46 -21.31 -7.40
CA ALA A 472 -28.85 -21.86 -6.18
C ALA A 472 -28.94 -20.95 -4.95
N LEU A 473 -29.37 -19.69 -5.16
CA LEU A 473 -29.48 -18.68 -4.11
C LEU A 473 -30.62 -19.03 -3.13
N ASP A 474 -30.36 -18.78 -1.86
CA ASP A 474 -31.38 -18.80 -0.82
C ASP A 474 -31.88 -17.38 -0.48
N LYS A 475 -32.82 -17.27 0.47
CA LYS A 475 -33.43 -16.00 0.87
C LYS A 475 -32.45 -15.01 1.50
N GLU A 476 -31.41 -15.50 2.17
CA GLU A 476 -30.39 -14.63 2.76
C GLU A 476 -29.42 -14.15 1.67
N ASP A 477 -29.07 -15.04 0.74
CA ASP A 477 -28.22 -14.70 -0.41
C ASP A 477 -28.86 -13.59 -1.27
N ILE A 478 -30.13 -13.72 -1.65
CA ILE A 478 -30.86 -12.71 -2.44
C ILE A 478 -30.96 -11.37 -1.69
N ARG A 479 -31.19 -11.39 -0.37
CA ARG A 479 -31.29 -10.14 0.41
C ARG A 479 -29.96 -9.38 0.43
N LEU A 480 -28.86 -10.11 0.63
CA LEU A 480 -27.54 -9.50 0.77
C LEU A 480 -26.89 -9.18 -0.57
N PHE A 481 -27.36 -9.78 -1.66
CA PHE A 481 -26.84 -9.54 -3.00
C PHE A 481 -26.91 -8.04 -3.38
N ARG A 482 -25.77 -7.50 -3.82
CA ARG A 482 -25.61 -6.06 -4.07
C ARG A 482 -26.34 -5.61 -5.32
N ASP A 483 -26.22 -6.39 -6.39
CA ASP A 483 -26.80 -6.07 -7.70
C ASP A 483 -28.14 -6.81 -7.91
N VAL A 484 -28.90 -7.01 -6.83
CA VAL A 484 -30.22 -7.69 -6.86
C VAL A 484 -31.21 -7.00 -7.80
N GLY A 485 -31.16 -5.67 -7.88
CA GLY A 485 -31.98 -4.93 -8.85
C GLY A 485 -31.70 -5.30 -10.30
N LEU A 486 -30.41 -5.41 -10.63
CA LEU A 486 -29.98 -5.80 -11.97
C LEU A 486 -30.31 -7.27 -12.27
N LEU A 487 -30.21 -8.14 -11.26
CA LEU A 487 -30.65 -9.55 -11.38
C LEU A 487 -32.13 -9.63 -11.71
N LEU A 488 -32.96 -8.87 -10.99
CA LEU A 488 -34.41 -8.85 -11.18
C LEU A 488 -34.81 -8.24 -12.53
N LYS A 489 -34.10 -7.20 -12.98
CA LYS A 489 -34.24 -6.65 -14.35
C LYS A 489 -34.14 -7.76 -15.39
N TRP A 490 -33.06 -8.54 -15.36
CA TRP A 490 -32.82 -9.58 -16.36
C TRP A 490 -33.71 -10.81 -16.21
N ILE A 491 -34.02 -11.24 -14.99
CA ILE A 491 -34.98 -12.33 -14.75
C ILE A 491 -36.36 -11.96 -15.28
N SER A 492 -36.80 -10.71 -15.11
CA SER A 492 -38.12 -10.28 -15.57
C SER A 492 -38.29 -10.36 -17.10
N ARG A 493 -37.19 -10.11 -17.82
CA ARG A 493 -37.09 -10.20 -19.28
C ARG A 493 -36.89 -11.63 -19.78
N SER A 494 -36.61 -12.57 -18.89
CA SER A 494 -36.44 -13.98 -19.24
C SER A 494 -37.77 -14.63 -19.66
N SER A 495 -37.69 -15.52 -20.64
CA SER A 495 -38.76 -16.45 -20.98
C SER A 495 -38.79 -17.69 -20.07
N GLU A 496 -37.76 -17.88 -19.24
CA GLU A 496 -37.58 -19.05 -18.40
C GLU A 496 -38.42 -18.95 -17.11
N LYS A 497 -39.56 -19.65 -17.08
CA LYS A 497 -40.51 -19.61 -15.96
C LYS A 497 -39.94 -20.16 -14.65
N THR A 498 -39.08 -21.18 -14.71
CA THR A 498 -38.54 -21.87 -13.52
C THR A 498 -37.80 -20.91 -12.59
N VAL A 499 -36.93 -20.08 -13.16
CA VAL A 499 -36.09 -19.13 -12.43
C VAL A 499 -36.93 -18.00 -11.85
N ILE A 500 -37.88 -17.49 -12.64
CA ILE A 500 -38.85 -16.48 -12.20
C ILE A 500 -39.64 -17.01 -11.00
N ASP A 501 -40.33 -18.14 -11.15
CA ASP A 501 -41.17 -18.71 -10.09
C ASP A 501 -40.38 -18.97 -8.80
N LYS A 502 -39.11 -19.41 -8.94
CA LYS A 502 -38.22 -19.67 -7.81
C LYS A 502 -37.80 -18.39 -7.10
N VAL A 503 -37.30 -17.39 -7.82
CA VAL A 503 -36.90 -16.11 -7.23
C VAL A 503 -38.09 -15.41 -6.59
N SER A 504 -39.27 -15.47 -7.22
CA SER A 504 -40.50 -14.90 -6.70
C SER A 504 -41.00 -15.62 -5.46
N THR A 505 -40.85 -16.94 -5.41
CA THR A 505 -41.08 -17.72 -4.18
C THR A 505 -40.14 -17.27 -3.06
N ILE A 506 -38.85 -17.09 -3.36
CA ILE A 506 -37.86 -16.65 -2.35
C ILE A 506 -38.16 -15.25 -1.85
N LEU A 507 -38.42 -14.29 -2.75
CA LEU A 507 -38.77 -12.91 -2.40
C LEU A 507 -40.01 -12.86 -1.49
N ASN A 508 -41.00 -13.70 -1.76
CA ASN A 508 -42.21 -13.79 -0.95
C ASN A 508 -42.00 -14.40 0.45
N GLN A 509 -40.92 -15.16 0.66
CA GLN A 509 -40.54 -15.72 1.96
C GLN A 509 -39.73 -14.75 2.84
N ILE A 510 -39.27 -13.63 2.29
CA ILE A 510 -38.52 -12.62 3.05
C ILE A 510 -39.50 -11.86 3.94
N ASP A 511 -39.14 -11.73 5.22
CA ASP A 511 -39.92 -10.96 6.18
C ASP A 511 -40.04 -9.48 5.75
N PRO A 512 -41.23 -8.86 5.80
CA PRO A 512 -41.43 -7.48 5.41
C PRO A 512 -40.47 -6.48 6.08
N SER A 513 -40.05 -6.73 7.33
CA SER A 513 -39.08 -5.89 8.04
C SER A 513 -37.68 -5.88 7.38
N ARG A 514 -37.36 -6.89 6.57
CA ARG A 514 -36.05 -7.11 5.94
C ARG A 514 -36.06 -6.85 4.42
N LEU A 515 -37.21 -6.55 3.83
CA LEU A 515 -37.36 -6.26 2.40
C LEU A 515 -36.79 -4.90 1.98
N GLY A 516 -36.63 -3.94 2.90
CA GLY A 516 -36.23 -2.56 2.58
C GLY A 516 -34.98 -2.49 1.68
N SER A 517 -33.91 -3.20 2.04
CA SER A 517 -32.67 -3.22 1.25
C SER A 517 -32.81 -3.81 -0.16
N VAL A 518 -33.70 -4.79 -0.36
CA VAL A 518 -33.94 -5.40 -1.68
C VAL A 518 -34.74 -4.45 -2.56
N ILE A 519 -35.74 -3.78 -1.98
CA ILE A 519 -36.56 -2.80 -2.68
C ILE A 519 -35.71 -1.59 -3.07
N GLU A 520 -34.94 -1.03 -2.13
CA GLU A 520 -34.04 0.10 -2.39
C GLU A 520 -33.08 -0.17 -3.56
N LYS A 521 -32.40 -1.33 -3.56
CA LYS A 521 -31.46 -1.72 -4.63
C LYS A 521 -32.15 -2.03 -5.96
N SER A 522 -33.43 -2.41 -5.96
CA SER A 522 -34.17 -2.74 -7.18
C SER A 522 -34.90 -1.55 -7.78
N LEU A 523 -35.22 -0.53 -6.97
CA LEU A 523 -35.99 0.64 -7.36
C LEU A 523 -35.50 1.33 -8.65
N PRO A 524 -34.18 1.53 -8.89
CA PRO A 524 -33.69 2.15 -10.12
C PRO A 524 -34.07 1.39 -11.40
N PHE A 525 -34.38 0.10 -11.30
CA PHE A 525 -34.65 -0.77 -12.44
C PHE A 525 -36.14 -1.05 -12.66
N TRP A 526 -37.04 -0.55 -11.80
CA TRP A 526 -38.46 -0.87 -11.88
C TRP A 526 -39.14 -0.39 -13.17
N ALA A 527 -38.66 0.70 -13.76
CA ALA A 527 -39.15 1.17 -15.06
C ALA A 527 -38.85 0.18 -16.21
N ASP A 528 -37.79 -0.62 -16.05
CA ASP A 528 -37.26 -1.54 -17.06
C ASP A 528 -37.75 -2.99 -16.91
N ILE A 529 -38.52 -3.26 -15.85
CA ILE A 529 -39.03 -4.59 -15.47
C ILE A 529 -40.42 -4.75 -16.05
N GLU A 530 -40.63 -5.72 -16.94
CA GLU A 530 -41.95 -5.93 -17.58
C GLU A 530 -42.93 -6.66 -16.65
N LYS A 531 -42.42 -7.52 -15.76
CA LYS A 531 -43.19 -8.30 -14.77
C LYS A 531 -43.15 -7.64 -13.39
N VAL A 532 -43.60 -6.38 -13.32
CA VAL A 532 -43.58 -5.56 -12.08
C VAL A 532 -44.48 -6.16 -10.98
N GLU A 533 -45.44 -7.01 -11.31
CA GLU A 533 -46.47 -7.50 -10.37
C GLU A 533 -45.88 -8.16 -9.12
N GLU A 534 -44.78 -8.92 -9.24
CA GLU A 534 -44.15 -9.60 -8.10
C GLU A 534 -43.35 -8.62 -7.22
N LEU A 535 -42.73 -7.61 -7.83
CA LEU A 535 -42.07 -6.52 -7.10
C LEU A 535 -43.08 -5.59 -6.43
N ALA A 536 -44.20 -5.32 -7.09
CA ALA A 536 -45.32 -4.60 -6.51
C ALA A 536 -45.92 -5.36 -5.32
N ALA A 537 -45.96 -6.70 -5.38
CA ALA A 537 -46.44 -7.52 -4.26
C ALA A 537 -45.52 -7.43 -3.03
N ILE A 538 -44.20 -7.51 -3.19
CA ILE A 538 -43.27 -7.34 -2.06
C ILE A 538 -43.24 -5.89 -1.55
N ALA A 539 -43.39 -4.91 -2.44
CA ALA A 539 -43.51 -3.51 -2.07
C ALA A 539 -44.78 -3.25 -1.26
N THR A 540 -45.91 -3.85 -1.65
CA THR A 540 -47.17 -3.78 -0.90
C THR A 540 -47.03 -4.37 0.51
N LYS A 541 -46.40 -5.55 0.63
CA LYS A 541 -46.09 -6.16 1.94
C LYS A 541 -45.23 -5.24 2.80
N ARG A 542 -44.21 -4.61 2.21
CA ARG A 542 -43.32 -3.65 2.90
C ARG A 542 -44.08 -2.38 3.31
N MET A 543 -44.92 -1.83 2.45
CA MET A 543 -45.73 -0.65 2.72
C MET A 543 -46.72 -0.88 3.86
N GLN A 544 -47.38 -2.05 3.90
CA GLN A 544 -48.25 -2.43 5.00
C GLN A 544 -47.47 -2.50 6.32
N TRP A 545 -46.33 -3.21 6.31
CA TRP A 545 -45.47 -3.30 7.50
C TRP A 545 -44.99 -1.93 7.99
N LEU A 546 -44.56 -1.04 7.07
CA LEU A 546 -44.16 0.33 7.41
C LEU A 546 -45.32 1.12 8.03
N THR A 547 -46.54 0.96 7.49
CA THR A 547 -47.74 1.61 8.02
C THR A 547 -48.01 1.14 9.46
N ASP A 548 -47.97 -0.17 9.71
CA ASP A 548 -48.17 -0.75 11.05
C ASP A 548 -47.09 -0.27 12.04
N GLN A 549 -45.83 -0.20 11.60
CA GLN A 549 -44.72 0.31 12.42
C GLN A 549 -44.89 1.81 12.74
N ILE A 550 -45.23 2.63 11.74
CA ILE A 550 -45.47 4.06 11.91
C ILE A 550 -46.61 4.28 12.91
N GLU A 551 -47.76 3.61 12.74
CA GLU A 551 -48.89 3.74 13.67
C GLU A 551 -48.50 3.36 15.11
N SER A 552 -47.69 2.31 15.28
CA SER A 552 -47.22 1.88 16.59
C SER A 552 -46.27 2.87 17.28
N MET A 553 -45.47 3.60 16.48
CA MET A 553 -44.37 4.46 16.92
C MET A 553 -44.75 5.96 16.97
N ASP A 554 -45.77 6.38 16.24
CA ASP A 554 -46.24 7.78 16.15
C ASP A 554 -47.05 8.16 17.40
N LYS A 555 -46.37 8.13 18.54
CA LYS A 555 -46.92 8.42 19.86
C LYS A 555 -46.17 9.61 20.47
N PRO A 556 -46.84 10.42 21.32
CA PRO A 556 -46.18 11.47 22.07
C PRO A 556 -45.12 10.87 23.02
N PHE A 557 -44.19 11.70 23.47
CA PHE A 557 -43.13 11.28 24.39
C PHE A 557 -43.69 10.59 25.64
N SER A 558 -43.13 9.41 25.94
CA SER A 558 -43.39 8.64 27.15
C SER A 558 -42.08 8.11 27.70
N TRP A 559 -42.01 7.94 29.03
CA TRP A 559 -40.91 7.26 29.71
C TRP A 559 -41.02 5.72 29.61
N GLU A 560 -42.12 5.20 29.09
CA GLU A 560 -42.30 3.77 28.86
C GLU A 560 -41.40 3.27 27.73
N MET A 561 -40.71 2.17 27.97
CA MET A 561 -39.91 1.44 26.99
C MET A 561 -40.50 0.02 26.87
N PRO A 562 -41.61 -0.17 26.11
CA PRO A 562 -42.44 -1.38 26.19
C PRO A 562 -41.69 -2.69 25.92
N HIS A 563 -40.64 -2.63 25.12
CA HIS A 563 -39.81 -3.77 24.73
C HIS A 563 -38.43 -3.80 25.40
N ALA A 564 -38.21 -2.96 26.42
CA ALA A 564 -36.98 -2.98 27.20
C ALA A 564 -36.71 -4.38 27.75
N SER A 565 -35.46 -4.83 27.66
CA SER A 565 -34.99 -6.08 28.27
C SER A 565 -33.91 -5.78 29.29
N PHE A 566 -34.03 -6.41 30.47
CA PHE A 566 -33.05 -6.27 31.54
C PHE A 566 -32.78 -7.66 32.17
N PRO A 567 -31.81 -8.41 31.62
CA PRO A 567 -31.62 -9.83 31.95
C PRO A 567 -31.36 -10.11 33.43
N ASP A 568 -30.66 -9.21 34.13
CA ASP A 568 -30.23 -9.44 35.51
C ASP A 568 -31.34 -9.29 36.55
N ASN A 569 -32.39 -8.51 36.25
CA ASN A 569 -33.39 -8.14 37.25
C ASN A 569 -34.74 -7.78 36.65
N ASN A 570 -35.71 -8.69 36.80
CA ASN A 570 -37.07 -8.51 36.32
C ASN A 570 -37.79 -7.26 36.89
N LYS A 571 -37.47 -6.81 38.12
CA LYS A 571 -38.09 -5.59 38.67
C LYS A 571 -37.58 -4.34 37.97
N VAL A 572 -36.30 -4.32 37.58
CA VAL A 572 -35.74 -3.25 36.75
C VAL A 572 -36.35 -3.30 35.35
N GLU A 573 -36.52 -4.48 34.76
CA GLU A 573 -37.21 -4.65 33.48
C GLU A 573 -38.63 -4.09 33.50
N ILE A 574 -39.42 -4.44 34.52
CA ILE A 574 -40.79 -3.93 34.73
C ILE A 574 -40.77 -2.40 34.88
N PHE A 575 -39.84 -1.84 35.64
CA PHE A 575 -39.68 -0.39 35.76
C PHE A 575 -39.38 0.26 34.40
N LEU A 576 -38.46 -0.31 33.61
CA LEU A 576 -38.12 0.22 32.28
C LEU A 576 -39.34 0.25 31.35
N ARG A 577 -40.20 -0.76 31.42
CA ARG A 577 -41.46 -0.84 30.68
C ARG A 577 -42.57 0.07 31.23
N GLY A 578 -42.48 0.52 32.48
CA GLY A 578 -43.48 1.37 33.13
C GLY A 578 -43.30 2.88 32.90
N PRO A 579 -44.22 3.72 33.40
CA PRO A 579 -44.23 5.17 33.14
C PRO A 579 -43.26 5.98 34.00
N ASP A 580 -42.69 5.39 35.06
CA ASP A 580 -41.83 6.12 35.98
C ASP A 580 -40.49 6.48 35.33
N ALA A 581 -40.02 7.71 35.56
CA ALA A 581 -38.75 8.20 35.01
C ALA A 581 -37.52 7.69 35.78
N THR A 582 -37.68 7.37 37.08
CA THR A 582 -36.58 7.00 37.97
C THR A 582 -36.97 5.86 38.91
N MET A 583 -36.04 4.95 39.19
CA MET A 583 -36.20 3.91 40.21
C MET A 583 -34.98 3.85 41.12
N LYS A 584 -35.22 3.71 42.43
CA LYS A 584 -34.18 3.37 43.41
C LYS A 584 -34.11 1.87 43.63
N VAL A 585 -33.00 1.26 43.24
CA VAL A 585 -32.64 -0.13 43.50
C VAL A 585 -32.20 -0.27 44.95
N THR A 586 -33.17 -0.47 45.84
CA THR A 586 -32.92 -0.70 47.27
C THR A 586 -32.75 -2.20 47.56
N LYS A 587 -32.47 -2.56 48.82
CA LYS A 587 -32.30 -3.95 49.30
C LYS A 587 -33.43 -4.92 48.90
N LYS A 588 -34.65 -4.42 48.65
CA LYS A 588 -35.81 -5.21 48.18
C LYS A 588 -35.77 -5.54 46.68
N VAL A 589 -34.96 -4.82 45.90
CA VAL A 589 -34.78 -4.98 44.45
C VAL A 589 -33.48 -5.71 44.17
N GLN A 590 -32.37 -5.27 44.78
CA GLN A 590 -31.06 -5.91 44.74
C GLN A 590 -30.32 -5.60 46.05
N LYS A 591 -29.68 -6.60 46.67
CA LYS A 591 -28.90 -6.40 47.90
C LYS A 591 -27.44 -6.12 47.54
N PHE A 592 -26.95 -4.94 47.89
CA PHE A 592 -25.53 -4.57 47.80
C PHE A 592 -24.86 -4.77 49.17
N LYS A 593 -23.63 -5.33 49.22
CA LYS A 593 -22.91 -5.53 50.49
C LYS A 593 -22.14 -4.28 50.92
N SER A 594 -21.79 -3.42 49.97
CA SER A 594 -21.07 -2.16 50.19
C SER A 594 -21.47 -1.08 49.17
N PHE A 595 -21.09 0.17 49.43
CA PHE A 595 -21.19 1.24 48.43
C PHE A 595 -20.38 0.91 47.16
N GLN A 596 -19.23 0.25 47.31
CA GLN A 596 -18.42 -0.18 46.17
C GLN A 596 -19.17 -1.20 45.29
N ASP A 597 -19.97 -2.09 45.88
CA ASP A 597 -20.79 -3.04 45.10
C ASP A 597 -21.88 -2.33 44.30
N ALA A 598 -22.53 -1.32 44.89
CA ALA A 598 -23.52 -0.49 44.20
C ALA A 598 -22.87 0.32 43.07
N ASN A 599 -21.66 0.88 43.30
CA ASN A 599 -20.92 1.61 42.28
C ASN A 599 -20.47 0.70 41.13
N ASN A 600 -20.01 -0.52 41.43
CA ASN A 600 -19.67 -1.52 40.42
C ASN A 600 -20.91 -1.92 39.60
N TYR A 601 -22.08 -2.06 40.25
CA TYR A 601 -23.33 -2.35 39.56
C TYR A 601 -23.75 -1.19 38.63
N ALA A 602 -23.68 0.06 39.07
CA ALA A 602 -23.93 1.22 38.21
C ALA A 602 -22.94 1.28 37.03
N ALA A 603 -21.64 1.13 37.30
CA ALA A 603 -20.61 1.15 36.27
C ALA A 603 -20.76 0.02 35.23
N LYS A 604 -21.27 -1.16 35.62
CA LYS A 604 -21.59 -2.26 34.71
C LYS A 604 -22.58 -1.81 33.64
N TRP A 605 -23.70 -1.21 34.06
CA TRP A 605 -24.80 -0.83 33.15
C TRP A 605 -24.54 0.44 32.33
N ILE A 606 -23.49 1.17 32.64
CA ILE A 606 -22.92 2.20 31.76
C ILE A 606 -22.15 1.55 30.59
N ARG A 607 -21.54 0.38 30.79
CA ARG A 607 -20.70 -0.30 29.79
C ARG A 607 -21.46 -1.31 28.94
N GLU A 608 -22.50 -1.93 29.49
CA GLU A 608 -23.30 -2.93 28.77
C GLU A 608 -24.28 -2.29 27.78
N GLU A 609 -24.58 -3.02 26.72
CA GLU A 609 -25.55 -2.61 25.71
C GLU A 609 -26.97 -2.59 26.29
N GLN A 610 -27.67 -1.48 26.15
CA GLN A 610 -29.03 -1.30 26.64
C GLN A 610 -30.03 -1.67 25.52
N VAL A 611 -30.61 -2.86 25.61
CA VAL A 611 -31.48 -3.41 24.56
C VAL A 611 -32.89 -2.83 24.67
N ASN A 612 -33.32 -2.10 23.63
CA ASN A 612 -34.62 -1.41 23.55
C ASN A 612 -34.92 -0.51 24.76
N ALA A 613 -33.88 0.05 25.37
CA ALA A 613 -33.99 0.89 26.55
C ALA A 613 -32.92 1.99 26.51
N SER A 614 -33.15 3.06 27.27
CA SER A 614 -32.07 3.99 27.57
C SER A 614 -32.16 4.55 28.98
N PHE A 615 -31.11 4.39 29.76
CA PHE A 615 -31.06 4.85 31.14
C PHE A 615 -29.62 5.12 31.60
N GLU A 616 -29.51 5.95 32.61
CA GLU A 616 -28.29 6.23 33.37
C GLU A 616 -28.42 5.61 34.76
N THR A 617 -27.28 5.32 35.38
CA THR A 617 -27.24 4.72 36.70
C THR A 617 -26.25 5.43 37.60
N GLU A 618 -26.64 5.72 38.84
CA GLU A 618 -25.80 6.40 39.83
C GLU A 618 -25.87 5.68 41.17
N ALA A 619 -24.71 5.41 41.78
CA ALA A 619 -24.64 4.83 43.11
C ALA A 619 -24.67 5.93 44.18
N SER A 620 -25.46 5.72 45.23
CA SER A 620 -25.62 6.63 46.36
C SER A 620 -25.70 5.84 47.67
N SER A 621 -25.52 6.53 48.80
CA SER A 621 -25.82 5.98 50.13
C SER A 621 -27.05 6.69 50.70
N THR A 622 -28.00 5.93 51.24
CA THR A 622 -29.17 6.49 51.93
C THR A 622 -29.35 5.72 53.23
N ASN A 623 -29.32 6.41 54.38
CA ASN A 623 -29.46 5.80 55.70
C ASN A 623 -28.48 4.63 55.97
N ALA A 624 -27.21 4.80 55.54
CA ALA A 624 -26.14 3.78 55.60
C ALA A 624 -26.33 2.54 54.71
N ASP A 625 -27.41 2.44 53.92
CA ASP A 625 -27.58 1.43 52.89
C ASP A 625 -27.09 1.95 51.52
N ALA A 626 -26.40 1.08 50.77
CA ALA A 626 -25.99 1.38 49.39
C ALA A 626 -27.17 1.19 48.43
N VAL A 627 -27.43 2.18 47.58
CA VAL A 627 -28.57 2.24 46.66
C VAL A 627 -28.09 2.67 45.27
N VAL A 628 -28.62 2.05 44.22
CA VAL A 628 -28.41 2.53 42.84
C VAL A 628 -29.68 3.20 42.33
N THR A 629 -29.57 4.43 41.82
CA THR A 629 -30.67 5.11 41.14
C THR A 629 -30.53 4.86 39.65
N ILE A 630 -31.58 4.36 39.02
CA ILE A 630 -31.69 4.20 37.57
C ILE A 630 -32.62 5.29 37.05
N THR A 631 -32.13 6.11 36.13
CA THR A 631 -32.85 7.25 35.54
C THR A 631 -32.99 7.03 34.05
N LYS A 632 -34.20 6.96 33.52
CA LYS A 632 -34.43 6.81 32.08
C LYS A 632 -33.96 8.06 31.34
N THR A 633 -33.44 7.88 30.12
CA THR A 633 -33.07 9.01 29.26
C THR A 633 -34.01 9.13 28.07
N ARG A 634 -33.99 10.31 27.44
CA ARG A 634 -34.76 10.58 26.21
C ARG A 634 -34.14 9.93 24.96
N LYS A 635 -32.94 9.36 25.05
CA LYS A 635 -32.19 8.81 23.91
C LYS A 635 -33.00 7.75 23.15
N TYR A 636 -33.63 6.81 23.86
CA TYR A 636 -34.48 5.78 23.26
C TYR A 636 -35.62 6.40 22.43
N PHE A 637 -36.34 7.37 23.00
CA PHE A 637 -37.41 8.05 22.27
C PHE A 637 -36.89 8.79 21.02
N ASN A 638 -35.75 9.48 21.13
CA ASN A 638 -35.16 10.18 20.00
C ASN A 638 -34.75 9.21 18.89
N GLU A 639 -34.16 8.06 19.23
CA GLU A 639 -33.85 6.98 18.27
C GLU A 639 -35.11 6.42 17.60
N CYS A 640 -36.20 6.24 18.35
CA CYS A 640 -37.50 5.89 17.79
C CYS A 640 -38.01 6.96 16.82
N GLN A 641 -37.87 8.25 17.13
CA GLN A 641 -38.27 9.34 16.24
C GLN A 641 -37.43 9.39 14.95
N HIS A 642 -36.12 9.13 15.04
CA HIS A 642 -35.27 9.01 13.86
C HIS A 642 -35.71 7.84 12.96
N LYS A 643 -35.98 6.67 13.55
CA LYS A 643 -36.51 5.50 12.82
C LYS A 643 -37.89 5.80 12.20
N LEU A 644 -38.77 6.47 12.94
CA LEU A 644 -40.09 6.88 12.47
C LEU A 644 -39.98 7.78 11.23
N GLN A 645 -39.08 8.77 11.24
CA GLN A 645 -38.87 9.65 10.11
C GLN A 645 -38.31 8.89 8.89
N ALA A 646 -37.40 7.94 9.11
CA ALA A 646 -36.89 7.07 8.05
C ALA A 646 -38.03 6.22 7.44
N TYR A 647 -38.87 5.60 8.25
CA TYR A 647 -40.02 4.82 7.78
C TYR A 647 -41.05 5.67 7.04
N LYS A 648 -41.35 6.89 7.51
CA LYS A 648 -42.23 7.83 6.79
C LYS A 648 -41.66 8.20 5.42
N THR A 649 -40.35 8.41 5.34
CA THR A 649 -39.66 8.72 4.08
C THR A 649 -39.71 7.54 3.11
N GLU A 650 -39.36 6.33 3.57
CA GLU A 650 -39.41 5.09 2.78
C GLU A 650 -40.85 4.83 2.27
N LEU A 651 -41.86 4.93 3.15
CA LEU A 651 -43.26 4.72 2.77
C LEU A 651 -43.73 5.71 1.69
N ASN A 652 -43.35 6.98 1.80
CA ASN A 652 -43.70 7.98 0.79
C ASN A 652 -43.03 7.69 -0.56
N GLN A 653 -41.74 7.33 -0.57
CA GLN A 653 -41.04 6.93 -1.79
C GLN A 653 -41.72 5.73 -2.46
N LEU A 654 -42.12 4.71 -1.69
CA LEU A 654 -42.83 3.55 -2.23
C LEU A 654 -44.22 3.92 -2.75
N LYS A 655 -44.95 4.82 -2.08
CA LYS A 655 -46.24 5.33 -2.58
C LYS A 655 -46.11 6.10 -3.88
N GLU A 656 -45.09 6.93 -4.03
CA GLU A 656 -44.85 7.67 -5.28
C GLU A 656 -44.54 6.73 -6.45
N GLN A 657 -43.82 5.64 -6.20
CA GLN A 657 -43.38 4.69 -7.22
C GLN A 657 -44.44 3.63 -7.56
N CYS A 658 -45.18 3.12 -6.56
CA CYS A 658 -46.23 2.10 -6.74
C CYS A 658 -47.64 2.67 -6.89
N GLY A 659 -47.91 3.85 -6.33
CA GLY A 659 -49.25 4.42 -6.12
C GLY A 659 -49.71 5.36 -7.24
N GLY A 660 -49.43 5.01 -8.48
CA GLY A 660 -50.07 5.68 -9.62
C GLY A 660 -51.57 5.41 -9.60
N ASP A 661 -52.35 6.42 -9.19
CA ASP A 661 -53.80 6.41 -9.27
C ASP A 661 -54.28 5.98 -10.66
N THR A 662 -55.30 5.12 -10.67
CA THR A 662 -56.07 4.64 -11.81
C THR A 662 -56.97 5.72 -12.43
N SER A 663 -56.48 6.96 -12.55
CA SER A 663 -57.16 8.02 -13.30
C SER A 663 -56.21 8.66 -14.31
N GLY A 664 -56.60 8.60 -15.58
CA GLY A 664 -55.78 9.01 -16.72
C GLY A 664 -55.29 10.45 -16.59
N GLY A 665 -53.97 10.62 -16.66
CA GLY A 665 -53.31 11.90 -16.77
C GLY A 665 -51.84 11.67 -17.11
N ASP A 666 -51.40 12.18 -18.25
CA ASP A 666 -50.11 11.93 -18.89
C ASP A 666 -48.90 11.89 -17.94
N ARG A 667 -48.17 10.77 -17.97
CA ARG A 667 -46.78 10.72 -17.50
C ARG A 667 -45.97 11.73 -18.32
N LYS A 668 -45.56 12.84 -17.71
CA LYS A 668 -44.43 13.65 -18.21
C LYS A 668 -43.19 12.75 -18.21
N ARG A 669 -42.90 12.20 -19.39
CA ARG A 669 -41.60 11.61 -19.75
C ARG A 669 -40.52 12.63 -19.40
N ILE A 670 -39.60 12.27 -18.50
CA ILE A 670 -38.30 12.91 -18.44
C ILE A 670 -37.60 12.51 -19.75
N ARG A 671 -37.59 13.42 -20.72
CA ARG A 671 -36.64 13.37 -21.84
C ARG A 671 -35.27 13.63 -21.25
N LEU A 672 -34.43 12.59 -21.23
CA LEU A 672 -32.99 12.78 -21.28
C LEU A 672 -32.65 13.00 -22.76
N GLU A 673 -32.21 14.22 -23.08
CA GLU A 673 -31.40 14.49 -24.27
C GLU A 673 -30.00 13.87 -24.10
#